data_AF-Q8E816-F1
#
_entry.id   AF-Q8E816-F1
#
_cell.length_a   1.000
_cell.length_b   1.000
_cell.length_c   1.000
_cell.angle_alpha   90.00
_cell.angle_beta   90.00
_cell.angle_gamma   90.00
#
_symmetry.space_group_name_H-M   'P 1'
#
loop_
_entity.id
_entity.type
_entity.pdbx_description
1 polymer ?
#
loop_
_entity_poly.entity_id
_entity_poly.type
_entity_poly.pdbx_seq_one_letter_code
_entity_poly.pdbx_strand_id
1 'polypeptide(L)'
;MTIVKYKAVNPVIGITVLGIAVMLAACDNSSTDSNNISIPTEREYQIISSETNLTDRDYSGNNNTMQARMILKYQLQSTHNDAATLSSPLSTSGNFIITPSLLQFADRAIPLPISNIDERIQSNELSLMIKDGFNLSVNEGEVMALSPIDKPQEQDLAKMFEQWDNLKSLFQQVPMLPVKLEPKVGFSKVSPKDKHLTWTVEQVTEDTLVAVLQGENTESPEQYQKTYGAFEVDRKTGWLNSLVLINQSMRNGRLVNHRLAMAPKDKPFVMSIIWHAYADYDALRIAEDSQRTLNDIHKDNLIYQDMDSQIVQALLPEHQGIIDNIGSWGEDAMKELQLRFVHGLTKKYFSGEVLYQDIQAFDDKNNPIDIQFWQHNRSWVNNYGGKIESASDLLPIGWDNTASKIKKINHISAKLTLIPEKNRLVTRPWSELLAKPYHFGGASLQITLIDANTHLYKVVMRQTAEKGININFSQFNGQMGDAMVDQGYPTWLSASEQDLLNVLFKYGEKHVNSNATAFLLKLTDIPETMSFYETEPQPQMAHTNPVTFMHISDYYKDLANPTSGFDYSRETDFFLTDPSQLQLSVKEISDVKDIKSISDDGHNFYIPMSPALAMSCKPEIEQGFTEGKQPVTWVYDTKALTGPAYHLASPDGVRRYFYDKKIQGKIHCQGDVTWQHVTLQPGERPWLVDIGPWLTQPSMAENPSELLKQYFKIQDDEGTNLTIRLPENSAELSIKDVLVDGKFISVSGAAAKVSIMQISAKPIELPYQFTFKPLP
;
A
#
# COMPACT_ATOMS: atom_id res chain seq x y z
N MET A 1 5.58 10.73 -83.00
CA MET A 1 4.89 10.33 -84.24
C MET A 1 4.12 9.06 -83.92
N THR A 2 2.79 9.14 -84.03
CA THR A 2 1.80 8.05 -84.19
C THR A 2 1.58 7.04 -83.04
N ILE A 3 0.37 7.11 -82.48
CA ILE A 3 -0.37 6.10 -81.71
C ILE A 3 -0.97 5.07 -82.67
N VAL A 4 -0.99 3.77 -82.33
CA VAL A 4 -2.05 2.85 -82.81
C VAL A 4 -2.44 1.83 -81.73
N LYS A 5 -3.76 1.74 -81.48
CA LYS A 5 -4.52 0.74 -80.70
C LYS A 5 -5.03 -0.39 -81.62
N TYR A 6 -5.30 -1.59 -81.08
CA TYR A 6 -6.40 -2.50 -81.46
C TYR A 6 -6.71 -3.44 -80.25
N LYS A 7 -7.87 -3.40 -79.57
CA LYS A 7 -9.17 -4.12 -79.79
C LYS A 7 -8.99 -5.63 -80.06
N ALA A 8 -9.19 -6.55 -79.11
CA ALA A 8 -10.41 -7.06 -78.44
C ALA A 8 -11.28 -7.99 -79.32
N VAL A 9 -11.39 -9.27 -78.95
CA VAL A 9 -12.54 -10.19 -79.24
C VAL A 9 -12.60 -11.32 -78.18
N ASN A 10 -13.76 -11.49 -77.56
CA ASN A 10 -14.27 -12.70 -76.89
C ASN A 10 -15.45 -13.21 -77.74
N PRO A 11 -15.81 -14.52 -77.80
CA PRO A 11 -16.91 -15.02 -76.94
C PRO A 11 -16.88 -16.54 -76.56
N VAL A 12 -17.31 -16.94 -75.34
CA VAL A 12 -18.55 -17.67 -74.90
C VAL A 12 -18.64 -19.15 -75.43
N ILE A 13 -18.84 -20.26 -74.66
CA ILE A 13 -20.03 -20.78 -73.92
C ILE A 13 -19.60 -22.06 -73.13
N GLY A 14 -19.86 -22.19 -71.81
CA GLY A 14 -20.86 -23.10 -71.19
C GLY A 14 -20.17 -24.11 -70.23
N ILE A 15 -20.67 -24.62 -69.10
CA ILE A 15 -21.98 -24.76 -68.43
C ILE A 15 -21.68 -25.10 -66.93
N THR A 16 -22.33 -24.38 -65.99
CA THR A 16 -23.02 -24.80 -64.73
C THR A 16 -22.41 -25.94 -63.85
N VAL A 17 -22.27 -25.83 -62.51
CA VAL A 17 -23.34 -25.91 -61.49
C VAL A 17 -22.81 -25.65 -60.06
N LEU A 18 -23.53 -24.76 -59.36
CA LEU A 18 -23.89 -24.63 -57.91
C LEU A 18 -22.87 -24.62 -56.75
N GLY A 19 -23.02 -23.55 -55.95
CA GLY A 19 -22.65 -23.44 -54.53
C GLY A 19 -23.05 -22.06 -53.95
N ILE A 20 -24.36 -21.82 -53.78
CA ILE A 20 -25.07 -20.64 -53.23
C ILE A 20 -24.70 -20.43 -51.73
N ALA A 21 -24.41 -19.23 -51.18
CA ALA A 21 -25.37 -18.20 -50.75
C ALA A 21 -24.66 -16.83 -50.46
N VAL A 22 -25.03 -15.72 -51.13
CA VAL A 22 -25.98 -14.65 -50.72
C VAL A 22 -25.45 -13.80 -49.55
N MET A 23 -24.80 -12.65 -49.79
CA MET A 23 -25.33 -11.30 -50.09
C MET A 23 -26.25 -10.70 -49.01
N LEU A 24 -25.77 -9.64 -48.36
CA LEU A 24 -26.54 -8.41 -48.15
C LEU A 24 -25.61 -7.22 -48.37
N ALA A 25 -25.87 -6.47 -49.43
CA ALA A 25 -25.46 -5.08 -49.56
C ALA A 25 -26.59 -4.21 -49.01
N ALA A 26 -26.24 -3.25 -48.16
CA ALA A 26 -26.98 -2.02 -48.01
C ALA A 26 -25.95 -0.89 -48.01
N CYS A 27 -26.03 -0.04 -49.02
CA CYS A 27 -25.35 1.24 -49.04
C CYS A 27 -25.92 2.11 -47.91
N ASP A 28 -25.04 2.75 -47.15
CA ASP A 28 -25.38 4.08 -46.64
C ASP A 28 -24.21 5.02 -46.88
N ASN A 29 -24.52 6.12 -47.57
CA ASN A 29 -23.62 7.20 -47.89
C ASN A 29 -23.40 8.00 -46.60
N SER A 30 -22.26 7.80 -45.95
CA SER A 30 -21.62 8.89 -45.21
C SER A 30 -20.26 9.13 -45.86
N SER A 31 -20.00 10.40 -46.08
CA SER A 31 -18.73 10.94 -46.55
C SER A 31 -17.55 10.20 -45.92
N THR A 32 -16.60 9.84 -46.77
CA THR A 32 -15.22 9.63 -46.37
C THR A 32 -14.70 10.94 -45.78
N ASP A 33 -15.02 11.19 -44.51
CA ASP A 33 -14.20 12.04 -43.68
C ASP A 33 -12.87 11.29 -43.56
N SER A 34 -11.87 11.82 -44.26
CA SER A 34 -10.49 11.63 -43.87
C SER A 34 -10.43 11.89 -42.37
N ASN A 35 -10.25 10.84 -41.58
CA ASN A 35 -9.96 10.95 -40.15
C ASN A 35 -8.70 11.80 -40.01
N ASN A 36 -8.88 13.12 -39.86
CA ASN A 36 -7.87 14.02 -39.35
C ASN A 36 -7.62 13.58 -37.91
N ILE A 37 -6.70 12.65 -37.72
CA ILE A 37 -6.16 12.33 -36.40
C ILE A 37 -5.50 13.61 -35.91
N SER A 38 -6.19 14.37 -35.03
CA SER A 38 -5.61 15.56 -34.44
C SER A 38 -4.53 15.10 -33.46
N ILE A 39 -3.28 15.48 -33.72
CA ILE A 39 -2.19 15.21 -32.80
C ILE A 39 -2.47 15.99 -31.50
N PRO A 40 -2.40 15.34 -30.33
CA PRO A 40 -2.48 16.06 -29.06
C PRO A 40 -1.39 17.14 -29.02
N THR A 41 -1.80 18.40 -28.85
CA THR A 41 -0.86 19.53 -28.71
C THR A 41 -0.35 19.68 -27.28
N GLU A 42 -0.85 18.87 -26.34
CA GLU A 42 -0.49 18.90 -24.93
C GLU A 42 -0.44 17.49 -24.35
N ARG A 43 0.54 17.23 -23.48
CA ARG A 43 0.62 16.00 -22.69
C ARG A 43 1.38 16.24 -21.38
N GLU A 44 0.91 15.62 -20.30
CA GLU A 44 1.60 15.64 -19.00
C GLU A 44 2.35 14.32 -18.77
N TYR A 45 3.57 14.43 -18.24
CA TYR A 45 4.44 13.30 -17.93
C TYR A 45 4.80 13.28 -16.44
N GLN A 46 4.75 12.09 -15.85
CA GLN A 46 5.51 11.77 -14.65
C GLN A 46 6.96 11.48 -15.03
N ILE A 47 7.89 12.12 -14.34
CA ILE A 47 9.33 11.92 -14.53
C ILE A 47 9.93 11.64 -13.16
N ILE A 48 10.75 10.60 -13.08
CA ILE A 48 11.58 10.32 -11.91
C ILE A 48 13.03 10.13 -12.36
N SER A 49 13.96 10.73 -11.64
CA SER A 49 15.38 10.52 -11.84
C SER A 49 16.10 10.38 -10.51
N SER A 50 17.07 9.46 -10.45
CA SER A 50 17.94 9.32 -9.29
C SER A 50 19.37 9.07 -9.72
N GLU A 51 20.29 9.50 -8.88
CA GLU A 51 21.71 9.19 -8.99
C GLU A 51 22.17 8.59 -7.66
N THR A 52 22.74 7.39 -7.71
CA THR A 52 23.21 6.67 -6.52
C THR A 52 24.70 6.39 -6.64
N ASN A 53 25.46 6.65 -5.58
CA ASN A 53 26.85 6.21 -5.49
C ASN A 53 26.91 4.74 -5.06
N LEU A 54 27.43 3.87 -5.91
CA LEU A 54 27.57 2.43 -5.64
C LEU A 54 28.87 2.08 -4.88
N THR A 55 29.79 3.04 -4.73
CA THR A 55 31.05 2.84 -3.99
C THR A 55 30.95 3.15 -2.51
N ASP A 56 29.98 3.97 -2.09
CA ASP A 56 29.74 4.30 -0.69
C ASP A 56 28.86 3.20 -0.07
N ARG A 57 29.34 2.53 0.97
CA ARG A 57 28.54 1.61 1.80
C ARG A 57 28.24 2.27 3.13
N ASP A 58 27.74 3.50 3.09
CA ASP A 58 27.38 4.19 4.31
C ASP A 58 26.15 3.50 4.91
N TYR A 59 26.26 3.05 6.17
CA TYR A 59 25.23 2.28 6.89
C TYR A 59 23.92 3.08 7.14
N SER A 60 23.84 4.33 6.68
CA SER A 60 22.69 5.23 6.83
C SER A 60 21.60 5.02 5.76
N GLY A 61 21.78 4.08 4.83
CA GLY A 61 20.75 3.66 3.87
C GLY A 61 20.44 4.63 2.73
N ASN A 62 20.94 5.88 2.76
CA ASN A 62 20.66 6.88 1.72
C ASN A 62 21.91 7.23 0.88
N ASN A 63 22.30 6.34 -0.03
CA ASN A 63 23.43 6.54 -0.96
C ASN A 63 23.10 7.42 -2.18
N ASN A 64 21.90 8.01 -2.23
CA ASN A 64 21.50 8.87 -3.33
C ASN A 64 22.27 10.20 -3.26
N THR A 65 22.97 10.52 -4.35
CA THR A 65 23.62 11.82 -4.57
C THR A 65 22.62 12.83 -5.13
N MET A 66 21.65 12.35 -5.91
CA MET A 66 20.54 13.14 -6.45
C MET A 66 19.25 12.32 -6.48
N GLN A 67 18.12 12.94 -6.19
CA GLN A 67 16.79 12.36 -6.35
C GLN A 67 15.80 13.42 -6.78
N ALA A 68 15.01 13.10 -7.81
CA ALA A 68 14.08 14.02 -8.43
C ALA A 68 12.81 13.31 -8.86
N ARG A 69 11.65 13.92 -8.59
CA ARG A 69 10.40 13.54 -9.24
C ARG A 69 9.60 14.77 -9.62
N MET A 70 8.94 14.73 -10.75
CA MET A 70 8.18 15.86 -11.28
C MET A 70 7.02 15.41 -12.15
N ILE A 71 5.96 16.23 -12.17
CA ILE A 71 4.93 16.17 -13.19
C ILE A 71 5.18 17.35 -14.12
N LEU A 72 5.48 17.08 -15.38
CA LEU A 72 5.83 18.08 -16.37
C LEU A 72 4.81 18.10 -17.50
N LYS A 73 4.15 19.24 -17.68
CA LYS A 73 3.24 19.48 -18.80
C LYS A 73 4.05 19.99 -19.99
N TYR A 74 3.89 19.33 -21.13
CA TYR A 74 4.44 19.75 -22.42
C TYR A 74 3.33 20.28 -23.30
N GLN A 75 3.47 21.50 -23.78
CA GLN A 75 2.56 22.11 -24.75
C GLN A 75 3.34 22.45 -26.02
N LEU A 76 2.97 21.83 -27.13
CA LEU A 76 3.58 22.09 -28.43
C LEU A 76 3.21 23.52 -28.90
N GLN A 77 4.22 24.33 -29.22
CA GLN A 77 4.01 25.63 -29.83
C GLN A 77 3.73 25.43 -31.33
N SER A 78 2.49 25.68 -31.77
CA SER A 78 2.20 25.69 -33.20
C SER A 78 2.59 27.04 -33.80
N THR A 79 3.67 27.06 -34.59
CA THR A 79 3.64 27.91 -35.77
C THR A 79 2.83 27.15 -36.83
N HIS A 80 2.04 27.84 -37.67
CA HIS A 80 0.92 27.30 -38.46
C HIS A 80 1.17 26.05 -39.37
N ASN A 81 2.36 25.43 -39.36
CA ASN A 81 2.68 24.17 -40.05
C ASN A 81 3.38 23.10 -39.18
N ASP A 82 3.74 23.37 -37.92
CA ASP A 82 4.62 22.48 -37.14
C ASP A 82 3.91 21.32 -36.43
N ALA A 83 2.62 21.46 -36.09
CA ALA A 83 1.85 20.33 -35.54
C ALA A 83 1.79 19.14 -36.52
N ALA A 84 1.85 19.39 -37.82
CA ALA A 84 1.92 18.35 -38.85
C ALA A 84 3.30 17.64 -38.91
N THR A 85 4.35 18.20 -38.30
CA THR A 85 5.70 17.59 -38.30
C THR A 85 5.78 16.40 -37.35
N LEU A 86 5.11 16.42 -36.21
CA LEU A 86 5.02 15.26 -35.29
C LEU A 86 4.29 14.05 -35.91
N SER A 87 3.37 14.28 -36.87
CA SER A 87 2.68 13.20 -37.62
C SER A 87 3.52 12.61 -38.75
N SER A 88 4.65 13.23 -39.12
CA SER A 88 5.61 12.54 -39.97
C SER A 88 6.29 11.49 -39.09
N PRO A 89 6.25 10.20 -39.47
CA PRO A 89 6.60 9.12 -38.56
C PRO A 89 8.03 9.35 -38.07
N LEU A 90 8.16 9.62 -36.77
CA LEU A 90 9.42 9.82 -36.04
C LEU A 90 10.08 11.21 -36.22
N SER A 91 9.33 12.31 -36.21
CA SER A 91 9.95 13.63 -36.02
C SER A 91 10.72 13.68 -34.70
N THR A 92 11.96 14.16 -34.78
CA THR A 92 12.87 14.35 -33.66
C THR A 92 13.05 15.85 -33.34
N SER A 93 12.23 16.73 -33.92
CA SER A 93 12.29 18.17 -33.69
C SER A 93 10.94 18.70 -33.18
N GLY A 94 10.97 19.72 -32.32
CA GLY A 94 9.77 20.35 -31.76
C GLY A 94 10.09 21.51 -30.83
N ASN A 95 9.15 22.46 -30.71
CA ASN A 95 9.22 23.57 -29.77
C ASN A 95 8.10 23.43 -28.74
N PHE A 96 8.45 23.39 -27.46
CA PHE A 96 7.52 23.16 -26.37
C PHE A 96 7.56 24.29 -25.35
N ILE A 97 6.41 24.59 -24.78
CA ILE A 97 6.32 25.20 -23.45
C ILE A 97 6.25 24.05 -22.45
N ILE A 98 7.14 24.06 -21.46
CA ILE A 98 7.15 23.09 -20.38
C ILE A 98 6.85 23.76 -19.05
N THR A 99 5.89 23.23 -18.31
CA THR A 99 5.45 23.77 -17.01
C THR A 99 5.35 22.65 -15.97
N PRO A 100 6.08 22.73 -14.84
CA PRO A 100 6.01 21.69 -13.82
C PRO A 100 4.77 21.90 -12.94
N SER A 101 3.90 20.91 -12.86
CA SER A 101 2.79 20.90 -11.88
C SER A 101 3.25 20.35 -10.53
N LEU A 102 4.33 19.59 -10.49
CA LEU A 102 4.98 19.06 -9.29
C LEU A 102 6.48 19.01 -9.54
N LEU A 103 7.28 19.36 -8.53
CA LEU A 103 8.72 19.11 -8.51
C LEU A 103 9.12 18.83 -7.06
N GLN A 104 9.83 17.74 -6.85
CA GLN A 104 10.54 17.46 -5.61
C GLN A 104 11.94 16.99 -6.00
N PHE A 105 12.93 17.82 -5.70
CA PHE A 105 14.31 17.65 -6.11
C PHE A 105 15.24 17.83 -4.93
N ALA A 106 16.11 16.86 -4.71
CA ALA A 106 17.15 16.89 -3.70
C ALA A 106 18.48 16.46 -4.33
N ASP A 107 19.54 17.20 -4.06
CA ASP A 107 20.89 16.94 -4.56
C ASP A 107 21.89 17.32 -3.48
N ARG A 108 22.85 16.45 -3.18
CA ARG A 108 23.89 16.72 -2.17
C ARG A 108 24.77 17.92 -2.54
N ALA A 109 24.91 18.23 -3.82
CA ALA A 109 25.63 19.40 -4.30
C ALA A 109 24.85 20.71 -4.08
N ILE A 110 23.55 20.62 -3.77
CA ILE A 110 22.66 21.78 -3.65
C ILE A 110 22.22 21.92 -2.19
N PRO A 111 22.51 23.06 -1.53
CA PRO A 111 22.29 23.21 -0.09
C PRO A 111 20.81 23.22 0.33
N LEU A 112 19.89 23.42 -0.62
CA LEU A 112 18.45 23.45 -0.37
C LEU A 112 17.72 22.55 -1.40
N PRO A 113 16.90 21.58 -0.96
CA PRO A 113 16.02 20.85 -1.88
C PRO A 113 15.06 21.83 -2.57
N ILE A 114 14.63 21.55 -3.79
CA ILE A 114 13.62 22.35 -4.51
C ILE A 114 12.33 21.57 -4.54
N SER A 115 11.27 22.14 -3.97
CA SER A 115 10.00 21.43 -3.85
C SER A 115 8.79 22.36 -3.92
N ASN A 116 7.74 21.94 -4.64
CA ASN A 116 6.45 22.65 -4.67
C ASN A 116 5.71 22.60 -3.32
N ILE A 117 6.16 21.73 -2.41
CA ILE A 117 5.62 21.56 -1.05
C ILE A 117 6.59 22.04 0.04
N ASP A 118 7.61 22.84 -0.30
CA ASP A 118 8.50 23.46 0.70
C ASP A 118 8.23 24.97 0.82
N GLU A 119 7.93 25.42 2.04
CA GLU A 119 7.63 26.83 2.35
C GLU A 119 8.86 27.73 2.22
N ARG A 120 10.08 27.20 2.37
CA ARG A 120 11.35 27.96 2.36
C ARG A 120 11.68 28.56 0.99
N ILE A 121 10.90 28.20 -0.02
CA ILE A 121 11.25 28.35 -1.45
C ILE A 121 10.29 29.32 -2.15
N GLN A 122 9.15 29.65 -1.56
CA GLN A 122 8.06 30.40 -2.20
C GLN A 122 8.40 31.85 -2.60
N SER A 123 9.49 32.42 -2.08
CA SER A 123 9.94 33.79 -2.39
C SER A 123 11.29 33.88 -3.10
N ASN A 124 11.85 32.75 -3.55
CA ASN A 124 13.10 32.70 -4.31
C ASN A 124 12.82 32.88 -5.82
N GLU A 125 13.60 33.71 -6.51
CA GLU A 125 13.50 33.95 -7.96
C GLU A 125 13.56 32.64 -8.76
N LEU A 126 14.37 31.68 -8.31
CA LEU A 126 14.45 30.34 -8.90
C LEU A 126 13.08 29.66 -8.95
N SER A 127 12.32 29.75 -7.87
CA SER A 127 11.05 29.04 -7.70
C SER A 127 9.95 29.63 -8.55
N LEU A 128 9.93 30.97 -8.67
CA LEU A 128 9.04 31.68 -9.57
C LEU A 128 9.34 31.29 -11.01
N MET A 129 10.62 31.30 -11.40
CA MET A 129 11.02 30.88 -12.74
C MET A 129 10.67 29.41 -13.04
N ILE A 130 10.89 28.48 -12.11
CA ILE A 130 10.49 27.08 -12.26
C ILE A 130 8.97 26.96 -12.38
N LYS A 131 8.22 27.67 -11.53
CA LYS A 131 6.75 27.69 -11.56
C LYS A 131 6.22 28.17 -12.91
N ASP A 132 6.79 29.24 -13.44
CA ASP A 132 6.35 29.81 -14.72
C ASP A 132 6.73 28.91 -15.90
N GLY A 133 7.84 28.17 -15.79
CA GLY A 133 8.25 27.16 -16.75
C GLY A 133 9.21 27.68 -17.81
N PHE A 134 9.43 26.87 -18.86
CA PHE A 134 10.47 27.11 -19.86
C PHE A 134 9.97 26.88 -21.30
N ASN A 135 10.56 27.59 -22.25
CA ASN A 135 10.58 27.25 -23.65
C ASN A 135 11.70 26.23 -23.91
N LEU A 136 11.34 25.08 -24.46
CA LEU A 136 12.23 23.98 -24.83
C LEU A 136 12.22 23.84 -26.36
N SER A 137 13.38 24.05 -26.99
CA SER A 137 13.56 23.83 -28.43
C SER A 137 14.39 22.58 -28.68
N VAL A 138 13.87 21.70 -29.51
CA VAL A 138 14.47 20.41 -29.85
C VAL A 138 14.68 20.31 -31.35
N ASN A 139 15.87 19.90 -31.76
CA ASN A 139 16.17 19.57 -33.14
C ASN A 139 16.92 18.25 -33.23
N GLU A 140 16.49 17.37 -34.14
CA GLU A 140 17.10 16.06 -34.36
C GLU A 140 17.25 15.17 -33.11
N GLY A 141 16.42 15.38 -32.09
CA GLY A 141 16.39 14.62 -30.84
C GLY A 141 17.26 15.25 -29.76
N GLU A 142 17.83 16.42 -30.03
CA GLU A 142 18.71 17.16 -29.13
C GLU A 142 18.07 18.45 -28.67
N VAL A 143 18.26 18.78 -27.39
CA VAL A 143 17.83 20.06 -26.83
C VAL A 143 18.78 21.14 -27.31
N MET A 144 18.26 22.03 -28.16
CA MET A 144 19.00 23.17 -28.71
C MET A 144 18.97 24.38 -27.78
N ALA A 145 17.83 24.60 -27.11
CA ALA A 145 17.65 25.72 -26.20
C ALA A 145 16.66 25.36 -25.08
N LEU A 146 16.98 25.84 -23.88
CA LEU A 146 16.09 25.86 -22.72
C LEU A 146 16.15 27.28 -22.15
N SER A 147 15.04 28.01 -22.20
CA SER A 147 14.96 29.40 -21.75
C SER A 147 13.68 29.60 -20.93
N PRO A 148 13.66 30.41 -19.86
CA PRO A 148 12.43 30.62 -19.10
C PRO A 148 11.37 31.32 -19.95
N ILE A 149 10.10 31.15 -19.57
CA ILE A 149 8.99 31.86 -20.24
C ILE A 149 9.05 33.34 -19.94
N ASP A 150 9.21 33.69 -18.66
CA ASP A 150 9.49 35.05 -18.24
C ASP A 150 10.95 35.40 -18.52
N LYS A 151 11.29 36.70 -18.61
CA LYS A 151 12.63 37.14 -19.03
C LYS A 151 13.50 37.59 -17.83
N PRO A 152 14.12 36.69 -17.06
CA PRO A 152 15.32 37.06 -16.31
C PRO A 152 16.47 37.31 -17.31
N GLN A 153 17.51 38.04 -16.92
CA GLN A 153 18.66 38.24 -17.81
C GLN A 153 19.31 36.87 -18.11
N GLU A 154 19.58 36.57 -19.38
CA GLU A 154 20.15 35.28 -19.83
C GLU A 154 21.45 34.91 -19.08
N GLN A 155 22.22 35.92 -18.62
CA GLN A 155 23.40 35.76 -17.79
C GLN A 155 23.11 35.21 -16.38
N ASP A 156 21.96 35.53 -15.80
CA ASP A 156 21.57 35.06 -14.47
C ASP A 156 21.12 33.59 -14.53
N LEU A 157 20.40 33.22 -15.60
CA LEU A 157 20.06 31.83 -15.90
C LEU A 157 21.29 30.97 -16.13
N ALA A 158 22.23 31.46 -16.95
CA ALA A 158 23.45 30.74 -17.28
C ALA A 158 24.30 30.47 -16.03
N LYS A 159 24.53 31.50 -15.19
CA LYS A 159 25.26 31.33 -13.92
C LYS A 159 24.59 30.37 -12.94
N MET A 160 23.26 30.38 -12.92
CA MET A 160 22.48 29.52 -12.02
C MET A 160 22.48 28.06 -12.48
N PHE A 161 22.28 27.79 -13.77
CA PHE A 161 22.36 26.42 -14.29
C PHE A 161 23.79 25.89 -14.40
N GLU A 162 24.81 26.75 -14.57
CA GLU A 162 26.23 26.35 -14.41
C GLU A 162 26.52 25.76 -13.02
N GLN A 163 25.75 26.16 -12.01
CA GLN A 163 25.88 25.62 -10.65
C GLN A 163 24.99 24.39 -10.42
N TRP A 164 23.91 24.21 -11.20
CA TRP A 164 22.85 23.21 -10.97
C TRP A 164 22.52 22.39 -12.23
N ASP A 165 23.55 21.80 -12.86
CA ASP A 165 23.40 21.01 -14.09
C ASP A 165 22.40 19.84 -13.95
N ASN A 166 22.35 19.20 -12.78
CA ASN A 166 21.40 18.12 -12.50
C ASN A 166 19.93 18.60 -12.58
N LEU A 167 19.63 19.77 -12.02
CA LEU A 167 18.31 20.38 -12.12
C LEU A 167 17.97 20.74 -13.57
N LYS A 168 18.92 21.34 -14.30
CA LYS A 168 18.75 21.66 -15.72
C LYS A 168 18.40 20.41 -16.53
N SER A 169 19.09 19.30 -16.28
CA SER A 169 18.90 18.04 -17.01
C SER A 169 17.47 17.49 -16.92
N LEU A 170 16.73 17.77 -15.83
CA LEU A 170 15.34 17.35 -15.66
C LEU A 170 14.40 18.09 -16.62
N PHE A 171 14.65 19.36 -16.89
CA PHE A 171 13.87 20.17 -17.85
C PHE A 171 14.31 19.97 -19.30
N GLN A 172 15.42 19.27 -19.53
CA GLN A 172 15.89 18.87 -20.85
C GLN A 172 15.33 17.51 -21.31
N GLN A 173 14.49 16.86 -20.51
CA GLN A 173 13.82 15.63 -20.92
C GLN A 173 12.83 15.93 -22.04
N VAL A 174 12.86 15.11 -23.09
CA VAL A 174 12.08 15.33 -24.31
C VAL A 174 11.04 14.22 -24.49
N PRO A 175 9.78 14.53 -24.82
CA PRO A 175 8.72 13.53 -24.94
C PRO A 175 8.69 12.88 -26.34
N MET A 176 9.86 12.64 -26.95
CA MET A 176 10.02 12.01 -28.26
C MET A 176 11.29 11.16 -28.30
N LEU A 177 11.44 10.30 -29.32
CA LEU A 177 12.66 9.53 -29.51
C LEU A 177 13.84 10.44 -29.86
N PRO A 178 15.03 10.24 -29.27
CA PRO A 178 16.22 11.05 -29.56
C PRO A 178 16.92 10.64 -30.87
N VAL A 179 16.36 9.69 -31.63
CA VAL A 179 16.96 9.16 -32.85
C VAL A 179 15.88 8.70 -33.83
N LYS A 180 16.16 8.84 -35.12
CA LYS A 180 15.32 8.27 -36.18
C LYS A 180 15.66 6.79 -36.40
N LEU A 181 14.68 5.92 -36.20
CA LEU A 181 14.78 4.47 -36.37
C LEU A 181 13.85 3.98 -37.48
N GLU A 182 14.26 2.99 -38.26
CA GLU A 182 13.30 2.34 -39.16
C GLU A 182 12.34 1.46 -38.34
N PRO A 183 11.01 1.53 -38.57
CA PRO A 183 10.03 0.74 -37.82
C PRO A 183 10.04 -0.71 -38.30
N LYS A 184 11.15 -1.40 -38.08
CA LYS A 184 11.38 -2.79 -38.45
C LYS A 184 12.06 -3.52 -37.30
N VAL A 185 11.43 -4.59 -36.81
CA VAL A 185 12.00 -5.45 -35.76
C VAL A 185 13.38 -5.95 -36.19
N GLY A 186 14.36 -5.83 -35.29
CA GLY A 186 15.76 -6.15 -35.51
C GLY A 186 16.57 -5.07 -36.26
N PHE A 187 15.97 -3.92 -36.62
CA PHE A 187 16.74 -2.78 -37.11
C PHE A 187 17.63 -2.24 -36.01
N SER A 188 18.92 -2.08 -36.28
CA SER A 188 19.87 -1.53 -35.33
C SER A 188 20.71 -0.40 -35.93
N LYS A 189 21.04 0.59 -35.11
CA LYS A 189 21.88 1.74 -35.50
C LYS A 189 22.73 2.20 -34.31
N VAL A 190 24.00 2.48 -34.56
CA VAL A 190 24.90 3.06 -33.55
C VAL A 190 24.37 4.44 -33.13
N SER A 191 24.39 4.73 -31.84
CA SER A 191 23.96 6.01 -31.29
C SER A 191 24.84 7.14 -31.85
N PRO A 192 24.25 8.24 -32.36
CA PRO A 192 25.03 9.38 -32.83
C PRO A 192 25.90 10.02 -31.74
N LYS A 193 25.47 9.92 -30.47
CA LYS A 193 26.13 10.55 -29.31
C LYS A 193 27.25 9.70 -28.71
N ASP A 194 27.17 8.39 -28.89
CA ASP A 194 28.10 7.45 -28.29
C ASP A 194 28.24 6.21 -29.17
N LYS A 195 29.43 6.05 -29.77
CA LYS A 195 29.74 4.93 -30.67
C LYS A 195 29.65 3.56 -30.00
N HIS A 196 29.68 3.50 -28.66
CA HIS A 196 29.58 2.26 -27.89
C HIS A 196 28.12 1.84 -27.67
N LEU A 197 27.17 2.74 -27.88
CA LEU A 197 25.75 2.47 -27.70
C LEU A 197 25.09 2.13 -29.03
N THR A 198 24.21 1.14 -29.02
CA THR A 198 23.44 0.71 -30.19
C THR A 198 21.95 0.74 -29.86
N TRP A 199 21.19 1.40 -30.74
CA TRP A 199 19.75 1.32 -30.78
C TRP A 199 19.33 0.05 -31.50
N THR A 200 18.33 -0.65 -31.00
CA THR A 200 17.70 -1.82 -31.64
C THR A 200 16.19 -1.73 -31.50
N VAL A 201 15.47 -1.93 -32.60
CA VAL A 201 14.00 -1.99 -32.59
C VAL A 201 13.57 -3.41 -32.23
N GLU A 202 12.88 -3.58 -31.11
CA GLU A 202 12.48 -4.90 -30.60
C GLU A 202 11.05 -5.26 -30.99
N GLN A 203 10.14 -4.27 -31.03
CA GLN A 203 8.74 -4.50 -31.36
C GLN A 203 8.17 -3.37 -32.20
N VAL A 204 7.32 -3.73 -33.16
CA VAL A 204 6.55 -2.78 -33.98
C VAL A 204 5.12 -3.29 -34.10
N THR A 205 4.16 -2.48 -33.68
CA THR A 205 2.71 -2.69 -33.89
C THR A 205 2.17 -1.62 -34.82
N GLU A 206 0.87 -1.62 -35.12
CA GLU A 206 0.24 -0.52 -35.88
C GLU A 206 0.41 0.84 -35.16
N ASP A 207 0.25 0.84 -33.83
CA ASP A 207 0.20 2.04 -33.01
C ASP A 207 1.54 2.39 -32.35
N THR A 208 2.40 1.40 -32.09
CA THR A 208 3.58 1.59 -31.23
C THR A 208 4.87 1.04 -31.83
N LEU A 209 5.99 1.64 -31.44
CA LEU A 209 7.34 1.14 -31.68
C LEU A 209 8.09 1.07 -30.35
N VAL A 210 8.69 -0.08 -30.06
CA VAL A 210 9.56 -0.29 -28.90
C VAL A 210 11.00 -0.45 -29.38
N ALA A 211 11.89 0.34 -28.80
CA ALA A 211 13.32 0.29 -29.08
C ALA A 211 14.13 0.25 -27.78
N VAL A 212 15.27 -0.45 -27.83
CA VAL A 212 16.24 -0.56 -26.76
C VAL A 212 17.55 0.11 -27.16
N LEU A 213 18.12 0.89 -26.25
CA LEU A 213 19.46 1.46 -26.33
C LEU A 213 20.36 0.69 -25.38
N GLN A 214 21.43 0.08 -25.86
CA GLN A 214 22.35 -0.65 -25.01
C GLN A 214 23.81 -0.54 -25.46
N GLY A 215 24.73 -0.64 -24.50
CA GLY A 215 26.16 -0.71 -24.78
C GLY A 215 26.99 -0.63 -23.51
N GLU A 216 28.24 -1.08 -23.63
CA GLU A 216 29.21 -1.06 -22.54
C GLU A 216 30.55 -0.55 -23.06
N ASN A 217 31.21 0.30 -22.28
CA ASN A 217 32.62 0.62 -22.41
C ASN A 217 33.31 0.20 -21.11
N THR A 218 34.19 -0.78 -21.18
CA THR A 218 34.95 -1.28 -20.02
C THR A 218 36.44 -1.30 -20.31
N GLU A 219 36.91 -0.48 -21.26
CA GLU A 219 38.31 -0.47 -21.72
C GLU A 219 39.29 -0.09 -20.60
N SER A 220 38.87 0.75 -19.64
CA SER A 220 39.61 1.04 -18.42
C SER A 220 38.66 1.38 -17.26
N PRO A 221 39.12 1.28 -15.99
CA PRO A 221 38.28 1.66 -14.83
C PRO A 221 37.77 3.10 -14.89
N GLU A 222 38.54 4.02 -15.47
CA GLU A 222 38.18 5.43 -15.65
C GLU A 222 37.17 5.65 -16.78
N GLN A 223 37.08 4.70 -17.72
CA GLN A 223 36.15 4.73 -18.87
C GLN A 223 34.99 3.74 -18.70
N TYR A 224 34.80 3.20 -17.49
CA TYR A 224 33.72 2.28 -17.20
C TYR A 224 32.37 2.97 -17.42
N GLN A 225 31.57 2.43 -18.34
CA GLN A 225 30.22 2.86 -18.64
C GLN A 225 29.39 1.66 -19.09
N LYS A 226 28.20 1.50 -18.52
CA LYS A 226 27.17 0.58 -18.99
C LYS A 226 25.86 1.33 -19.12
N THR A 227 25.18 1.15 -20.24
CA THR A 227 23.89 1.80 -20.48
C THR A 227 22.90 0.78 -20.97
N TYR A 228 21.69 0.84 -20.41
CA TYR A 228 20.52 0.14 -20.91
C TYR A 228 19.33 1.10 -20.85
N GLY A 229 18.58 1.20 -21.92
CA GLY A 229 17.34 1.96 -21.93
C GLY A 229 16.31 1.35 -22.86
N ALA A 230 15.04 1.50 -22.51
CA ALA A 230 13.91 1.07 -23.31
C ALA A 230 13.01 2.29 -23.59
N PHE A 231 12.44 2.34 -24.78
CA PHE A 231 11.66 3.46 -25.30
C PHE A 231 10.45 2.94 -26.06
N GLU A 232 9.27 3.45 -25.74
CA GLU A 232 8.01 3.16 -26.43
C GLU A 232 7.50 4.49 -26.99
N VAL A 233 7.21 4.54 -28.28
CA VAL A 233 6.67 5.73 -28.94
C VAL A 233 5.38 5.38 -29.66
N ASP A 234 4.43 6.31 -29.63
CA ASP A 234 3.24 6.26 -30.47
C ASP A 234 3.62 6.63 -31.92
N ARG A 235 3.38 5.70 -32.85
CA ARG A 235 3.77 5.85 -34.26
C ARG A 235 2.91 6.84 -35.02
N LYS A 236 1.68 7.11 -34.56
CA LYS A 236 0.73 8.01 -35.21
C LYS A 236 0.98 9.46 -34.82
N THR A 237 1.48 9.68 -33.61
CA THR A 237 1.61 11.02 -33.01
C THR A 237 3.06 11.44 -32.69
N GLY A 238 4.00 10.50 -32.66
CA GLY A 238 5.40 10.76 -32.32
C GLY A 238 5.68 10.96 -30.83
N TRP A 239 4.64 11.00 -29.99
CA TRP A 239 4.79 11.17 -28.54
C TRP A 239 5.34 9.91 -27.88
N LEU A 240 6.24 10.11 -26.93
CA LEU A 240 6.78 9.06 -26.07
C LEU A 240 5.68 8.48 -25.16
N ASN A 241 5.52 7.17 -25.16
CA ASN A 241 4.61 6.45 -24.26
C ASN A 241 5.30 5.93 -23.01
N SER A 242 6.59 5.58 -23.10
CA SER A 242 7.40 5.11 -21.97
C SER A 242 8.88 5.32 -22.26
N LEU A 243 9.66 5.69 -21.26
CA LEU A 243 11.13 5.73 -21.26
C LEU A 243 11.63 5.20 -19.92
N VAL A 244 12.60 4.29 -19.99
CA VAL A 244 13.48 3.94 -18.87
C VAL A 244 14.91 3.97 -19.37
N LEU A 245 15.80 4.66 -18.67
CA LEU A 245 17.22 4.75 -18.99
C LEU A 245 18.03 4.55 -17.71
N ILE A 246 18.93 3.57 -17.73
CA ILE A 246 19.90 3.26 -16.69
C ILE A 246 21.29 3.45 -17.25
N ASN A 247 22.11 4.27 -16.58
CA ASN A 247 23.50 4.50 -16.93
C ASN A 247 24.39 4.34 -15.69
N GLN A 248 25.21 3.30 -15.69
CA GLN A 248 26.22 3.06 -14.68
C GLN A 248 27.59 3.50 -15.20
N SER A 249 28.21 4.51 -14.60
CA SER A 249 29.48 5.08 -15.09
C SER A 249 30.43 5.47 -13.97
N MET A 250 31.74 5.48 -14.26
CA MET A 250 32.74 6.01 -13.34
C MET A 250 32.78 7.56 -13.44
N ARG A 251 32.46 8.25 -12.35
CA ARG A 251 32.52 9.72 -12.25
C ARG A 251 33.35 10.12 -11.05
N ASN A 252 34.43 10.89 -11.27
CA ASN A 252 35.33 11.36 -10.20
C ASN A 252 35.82 10.23 -9.26
N GLY A 253 36.17 9.07 -9.85
CA GLY A 253 36.63 7.89 -9.10
C GLY A 253 35.56 7.11 -8.35
N ARG A 254 34.27 7.45 -8.55
CA ARG A 254 33.12 6.77 -7.94
C ARG A 254 32.28 6.10 -9.01
N LEU A 255 31.84 4.87 -8.75
CA LEU A 255 30.86 4.20 -9.58
C LEU A 255 29.47 4.78 -9.27
N VAL A 256 28.88 5.43 -10.26
CA VAL A 256 27.61 6.12 -10.15
C VAL A 256 26.58 5.41 -11.02
N ASN A 257 25.38 5.21 -10.47
CA ASN A 257 24.25 4.69 -11.21
C ASN A 257 23.18 5.76 -11.36
N HIS A 258 22.93 6.19 -12.60
CA HIS A 258 21.92 7.17 -12.95
C HIS A 258 20.70 6.48 -13.55
N ARG A 259 19.53 6.80 -13.02
CA ARG A 259 18.24 6.24 -13.45
C ARG A 259 17.34 7.37 -13.88
N LEU A 260 16.59 7.14 -14.94
CA LEU A 260 15.57 8.05 -15.45
C LEU A 260 14.39 7.22 -15.94
N ALA A 261 13.19 7.59 -15.49
CA ALA A 261 11.95 7.10 -16.07
C ALA A 261 11.05 8.27 -16.44
N MET A 262 10.38 8.16 -17.58
CA MET A 262 9.40 9.13 -18.04
C MET A 262 8.23 8.38 -18.65
N ALA A 263 7.04 8.65 -18.13
CA ALA A 263 5.80 8.09 -18.64
C ALA A 263 4.70 9.17 -18.59
N PRO A 264 3.71 9.10 -19.48
CA PRO A 264 2.49 9.88 -19.37
C PRO A 264 1.83 9.77 -17.98
N LYS A 265 1.17 10.83 -17.53
CA LYS A 265 0.50 10.88 -16.22
C LYS A 265 -0.62 9.83 -16.05
N ASP A 266 -1.17 9.33 -17.16
CA ASP A 266 -2.21 8.30 -17.22
C ASP A 266 -1.66 6.87 -17.32
N LYS A 267 -0.33 6.68 -17.28
CA LYS A 267 0.35 5.37 -17.18
C LYS A 267 0.63 4.99 -15.72
N PRO A 268 0.94 3.71 -15.39
CA PRO A 268 1.17 3.20 -14.02
C PRO A 268 2.20 3.96 -13.16
N PHE A 269 2.13 3.70 -11.84
CA PHE A 269 3.01 3.97 -10.67
C PHE A 269 4.49 4.34 -10.82
N VAL A 270 4.90 5.18 -11.74
CA VAL A 270 6.28 5.64 -11.98
C VAL A 270 7.16 5.90 -10.76
N MET A 271 6.71 6.89 -10.00
CA MET A 271 7.62 7.62 -9.11
C MET A 271 7.93 6.84 -7.84
N SER A 272 7.06 5.96 -7.34
CA SER A 272 7.35 5.23 -6.09
C SER A 272 8.49 4.21 -6.26
N ILE A 273 8.59 3.56 -7.43
CA ILE A 273 9.53 2.45 -7.66
C ILE A 273 10.98 2.89 -7.47
N ILE A 274 11.42 3.97 -8.13
CA ILE A 274 12.80 4.47 -8.00
C ILE A 274 12.98 5.34 -6.76
N TRP A 275 11.92 5.95 -6.23
CA TRP A 275 12.02 6.85 -5.08
C TRP A 275 12.45 6.13 -3.80
N HIS A 276 12.16 4.83 -3.69
CA HIS A 276 12.55 3.98 -2.57
C HIS A 276 13.62 2.94 -2.93
N ALA A 277 14.16 2.96 -4.15
CA ALA A 277 15.19 2.04 -4.63
C ALA A 277 16.57 2.38 -4.03
N TYR A 278 16.79 2.00 -2.77
CA TYR A 278 18.08 2.08 -2.10
C TYR A 278 18.91 0.82 -2.38
N ALA A 279 20.25 0.93 -2.27
CA ALA A 279 21.15 -0.21 -2.50
C ALA A 279 20.81 -1.42 -1.60
N ASP A 280 20.38 -1.18 -0.37
CA ASP A 280 19.96 -2.23 0.56
C ASP A 280 18.63 -2.89 0.14
N TYR A 281 17.69 -2.12 -0.41
CA TYR A 281 16.42 -2.65 -0.93
C TYR A 281 16.69 -3.60 -2.12
N ASP A 282 17.51 -3.18 -3.07
CA ASP A 282 17.89 -4.01 -4.21
C ASP A 282 18.67 -5.26 -3.78
N ALA A 283 19.56 -5.14 -2.77
CA ALA A 283 20.31 -6.28 -2.24
C ALA A 283 19.41 -7.29 -1.51
N LEU A 284 18.44 -6.82 -0.73
CA LEU A 284 17.42 -7.66 -0.10
C LEU A 284 16.55 -8.36 -1.15
N ARG A 285 16.12 -7.63 -2.18
CA ARG A 285 15.29 -8.19 -3.26
C ARG A 285 16.01 -9.28 -4.07
N ILE A 286 17.30 -9.10 -4.35
CA ILE A 286 18.14 -10.14 -4.98
C ILE A 286 18.33 -11.33 -4.02
N ALA A 287 18.45 -11.10 -2.71
CA ALA A 287 18.55 -12.16 -1.72
C ALA A 287 17.26 -13.01 -1.62
N GLU A 288 16.09 -12.37 -1.74
CA GLU A 288 14.79 -13.04 -1.81
C GLU A 288 14.68 -13.95 -3.04
N ASP A 289 15.01 -13.42 -4.23
CA ASP A 289 14.98 -14.19 -5.49
C ASP A 289 16.03 -15.33 -5.49
N SER A 290 17.15 -15.16 -4.77
CA SER A 290 18.20 -16.18 -4.59
C SER A 290 17.97 -17.16 -3.43
N GLN A 291 16.72 -17.34 -2.99
CA GLN A 291 16.25 -18.40 -2.06
C GLN A 291 16.72 -18.28 -0.60
N ARG A 292 17.24 -17.14 -0.13
CA ARG A 292 17.71 -17.02 1.26
C ARG A 292 16.63 -16.61 2.28
N THR A 293 15.45 -16.18 1.85
CA THR A 293 14.37 -15.69 2.72
C THR A 293 12.99 -16.13 2.25
N LEU A 294 12.79 -17.44 2.04
CA LEU A 294 11.43 -17.97 1.93
C LEU A 294 10.79 -17.98 3.32
N ASN A 295 9.58 -17.44 3.43
CA ASN A 295 8.79 -17.43 4.65
C ASN A 295 7.80 -18.58 4.64
N ASP A 296 7.45 -19.11 5.81
CA ASP A 296 6.42 -20.13 5.90
C ASP A 296 5.10 -19.60 5.35
N ILE A 297 4.41 -20.43 4.56
CA ILE A 297 3.12 -20.03 3.97
C ILE A 297 2.10 -19.89 5.10
N HIS A 298 1.65 -18.66 5.33
CA HIS A 298 0.60 -18.38 6.31
C HIS A 298 -0.71 -19.06 5.92
N LYS A 299 -1.32 -19.74 6.89
CA LYS A 299 -2.62 -20.40 6.74
C LYS A 299 -3.74 -19.43 7.10
N ASP A 300 -3.99 -18.46 6.23
CA ASP A 300 -5.15 -17.60 6.38
C ASP A 300 -6.42 -18.36 5.99
N ASN A 301 -7.31 -18.55 6.96
CA ASN A 301 -8.61 -19.21 6.78
C ASN A 301 -9.64 -18.23 6.20
N LEU A 302 -9.36 -17.68 5.02
CA LEU A 302 -10.31 -16.82 4.33
C LEU A 302 -11.52 -17.63 3.85
N ILE A 303 -12.72 -17.09 4.09
CA ILE A 303 -13.99 -17.71 3.70
C ILE A 303 -14.40 -17.17 2.33
N TYR A 304 -14.43 -18.06 1.34
CA TYR A 304 -14.83 -17.71 -0.02
C TYR A 304 -16.32 -17.96 -0.22
N GLN A 305 -17.02 -16.97 -0.77
CA GLN A 305 -18.45 -17.04 -1.06
C GLN A 305 -18.77 -16.21 -2.31
N ASP A 306 -19.90 -16.52 -2.95
CA ASP A 306 -20.38 -15.72 -4.08
C ASP A 306 -20.73 -14.30 -3.61
N MET A 307 -20.37 -13.34 -4.46
CA MET A 307 -20.63 -11.91 -4.24
C MET A 307 -22.07 -11.57 -4.62
N ASP A 308 -22.78 -10.88 -3.72
CA ASP A 308 -24.10 -10.32 -3.98
C ASP A 308 -24.14 -8.82 -3.67
N SER A 309 -25.22 -8.15 -4.07
CA SER A 309 -25.36 -6.71 -3.89
C SER A 309 -25.42 -6.28 -2.42
N GLN A 310 -25.91 -7.12 -1.51
CA GLN A 310 -26.01 -6.78 -0.09
C GLN A 310 -24.63 -6.79 0.57
N ILE A 311 -23.79 -7.77 0.23
CA ILE A 311 -22.41 -7.85 0.70
C ILE A 311 -21.61 -6.64 0.23
N VAL A 312 -21.75 -6.25 -1.04
CA VAL A 312 -21.03 -5.11 -1.62
C VAL A 312 -21.46 -3.80 -0.96
N GLN A 313 -22.75 -3.62 -0.67
CA GLN A 313 -23.26 -2.45 0.06
C GLN A 313 -22.71 -2.38 1.49
N ALA A 314 -22.66 -3.52 2.19
CA ALA A 314 -22.13 -3.60 3.54
C ALA A 314 -20.61 -3.30 3.64
N LEU A 315 -19.88 -3.26 2.52
CA LEU A 315 -18.44 -2.97 2.46
C LEU A 315 -18.12 -1.48 2.22
N LEU A 316 -19.12 -0.61 2.19
CA LEU A 316 -18.91 0.84 2.32
C LEU A 316 -19.78 1.40 3.46
N PRO A 317 -19.59 0.91 4.71
CA PRO A 317 -20.40 1.37 5.84
C PRO A 317 -20.16 2.85 6.15
N GLU A 318 -21.12 3.48 6.83
CA GLU A 318 -21.02 4.88 7.24
C GLU A 318 -20.04 5.05 8.41
N HIS A 319 -18.79 5.39 8.10
CA HIS A 319 -17.80 5.88 9.06
C HIS A 319 -16.72 6.72 8.35
N GLN A 320 -15.76 7.24 9.12
CA GLN A 320 -14.68 8.06 8.59
C GLN A 320 -13.58 7.20 7.94
N GLY A 321 -12.79 7.79 7.07
CA GLY A 321 -11.52 7.23 6.60
C GLY A 321 -10.32 7.85 7.30
N ILE A 322 -9.12 7.39 6.95
CA ILE A 322 -7.85 7.84 7.54
C ILE A 322 -7.06 8.64 6.50
N ILE A 323 -6.56 9.81 6.88
CA ILE A 323 -5.45 10.50 6.26
C ILE A 323 -4.19 10.07 6.99
N ASP A 324 -3.28 9.40 6.29
CA ASP A 324 -1.94 9.11 6.78
C ASP A 324 -0.88 9.75 5.87
N ASN A 325 0.31 10.00 6.43
CA ASN A 325 1.44 10.57 5.72
C ASN A 325 2.44 9.47 5.40
N ILE A 326 2.70 9.24 4.11
CA ILE A 326 3.79 8.37 3.67
C ILE A 326 5.06 9.23 3.64
N GLY A 327 5.89 9.08 4.67
CA GLY A 327 7.20 9.70 4.79
C GLY A 327 8.08 8.86 5.70
N SER A 328 9.36 8.74 5.36
CA SER A 328 10.35 8.10 6.24
C SER A 328 10.30 8.77 7.61
N TRP A 329 9.95 8.01 8.65
CA TRP A 329 10.42 8.18 10.02
C TRP A 329 10.68 9.63 10.47
N GLY A 330 9.69 10.26 11.10
CA GLY A 330 9.94 11.30 12.10
C GLY A 330 10.46 12.67 11.64
N GLU A 331 10.37 13.04 10.36
CA GLU A 331 10.66 14.41 9.92
C GLU A 331 9.44 15.09 9.27
N ASP A 332 9.20 16.35 9.65
CA ASP A 332 8.04 17.22 9.37
C ASP A 332 7.76 17.57 7.88
N ALA A 333 8.22 16.77 6.91
CA ALA A 333 7.99 17.00 5.48
C ALA A 333 7.07 15.91 4.88
N MET A 334 5.77 16.19 4.83
CA MET A 334 4.76 15.33 4.17
C MET A 334 5.09 15.17 2.67
N LYS A 335 5.63 14.02 2.26
CA LYS A 335 6.01 13.78 0.85
C LYS A 335 4.82 13.31 0.00
N GLU A 336 3.93 12.50 0.57
CA GLU A 336 2.69 11.98 -0.03
C GLU A 336 1.60 11.85 1.04
N LEU A 337 0.35 12.03 0.64
CA LEU A 337 -0.84 11.78 1.47
C LEU A 337 -1.42 10.43 1.07
N GLN A 338 -1.84 9.62 2.03
CA GLN A 338 -2.56 8.38 1.77
C GLN A 338 -3.94 8.43 2.40
N LEU A 339 -4.97 8.20 1.59
CA LEU A 339 -6.34 8.00 2.05
C LEU A 339 -6.58 6.51 2.25
N ARG A 340 -6.87 6.07 3.47
CA ARG A 340 -7.20 4.66 3.77
C ARG A 340 -8.64 4.53 4.21
N PHE A 341 -9.27 3.43 3.83
CA PHE A 341 -10.63 3.10 4.25
C PHE A 341 -10.75 1.63 4.65
N VAL A 342 -11.35 1.40 5.81
CA VAL A 342 -11.67 0.05 6.31
C VAL A 342 -13.06 -0.32 5.81
N HIS A 343 -13.15 -1.19 4.81
CA HIS A 343 -14.41 -1.63 4.23
C HIS A 343 -15.21 -2.56 5.14
N GLY A 344 -14.51 -3.38 5.95
CA GLY A 344 -15.17 -4.28 6.87
C GLY A 344 -14.21 -5.12 7.70
N LEU A 345 -14.71 -5.61 8.84
CA LEU A 345 -14.00 -6.56 9.69
C LEU A 345 -14.62 -7.94 9.47
N THR A 346 -14.09 -8.68 8.49
CA THR A 346 -14.57 -10.01 8.14
C THR A 346 -13.44 -10.86 7.56
N LYS A 347 -13.53 -12.18 7.78
CA LYS A 347 -12.67 -13.18 7.12
C LYS A 347 -13.18 -13.59 5.74
N LYS A 348 -14.32 -13.04 5.32
CA LYS A 348 -14.84 -13.25 3.98
C LYS A 348 -13.87 -12.63 2.98
N TYR A 349 -13.40 -13.42 2.03
CA TYR A 349 -12.55 -12.91 0.97
C TYR A 349 -13.34 -11.95 0.08
N PHE A 350 -12.75 -10.79 -0.19
CA PHE A 350 -13.27 -9.84 -1.16
C PHE A 350 -12.18 -9.45 -2.14
N SER A 351 -12.53 -9.41 -3.43
CA SER A 351 -11.68 -8.81 -4.47
C SER A 351 -12.46 -7.72 -5.16
N GLY A 352 -11.81 -6.59 -5.40
CA GLY A 352 -12.44 -5.43 -6.01
C GLY A 352 -11.52 -4.24 -6.12
N GLU A 353 -11.93 -3.33 -6.99
CA GLU A 353 -11.28 -2.05 -7.23
C GLU A 353 -12.02 -0.95 -6.45
N VAL A 354 -11.29 0.05 -5.95
CA VAL A 354 -11.85 1.23 -5.30
C VAL A 354 -11.37 2.49 -6.02
N LEU A 355 -12.34 3.25 -6.53
CA LEU A 355 -12.13 4.57 -7.09
C LEU A 355 -12.36 5.62 -6.01
N TYR A 356 -11.36 6.47 -5.80
CA TYR A 356 -11.48 7.69 -5.00
C TYR A 356 -11.76 8.84 -5.98
N GLN A 357 -12.81 9.61 -5.75
CA GLN A 357 -13.29 10.65 -6.68
C GLN A 357 -13.70 11.90 -5.91
N ASP A 358 -13.81 13.03 -6.61
CA ASP A 358 -14.26 14.32 -6.03
C ASP A 358 -13.51 14.72 -4.74
N ILE A 359 -12.19 14.50 -4.73
CA ILE A 359 -11.34 14.73 -3.56
C ILE A 359 -11.25 16.22 -3.27
N GLN A 360 -11.71 16.65 -2.10
CA GLN A 360 -11.69 18.03 -1.64
C GLN A 360 -11.17 18.13 -0.20
N ALA A 361 -10.19 19.00 0.04
CA ALA A 361 -9.65 19.25 1.37
C ALA A 361 -10.34 20.42 2.07
N PHE A 362 -10.44 20.36 3.40
CA PHE A 362 -11.08 21.37 4.23
C PHE A 362 -10.21 21.75 5.42
N ASP A 363 -10.32 23.00 5.86
CA ASP A 363 -9.66 23.51 7.06
C ASP A 363 -10.42 23.18 8.36
N ASP A 364 -9.88 23.59 9.50
CA ASP A 364 -10.46 23.42 10.84
C ASP A 364 -11.81 24.14 11.03
N LYS A 365 -12.13 25.10 10.16
CA LYS A 365 -13.39 25.84 10.11
C LYS A 365 -14.33 25.31 9.04
N ASN A 366 -14.01 24.17 8.44
CA ASN A 366 -14.78 23.53 7.39
C ASN A 366 -14.89 24.36 6.08
N ASN A 367 -13.93 25.25 5.83
CA ASN A 367 -13.83 25.95 4.55
C ASN A 367 -13.04 25.11 3.55
N PRO A 368 -13.44 25.05 2.27
CA PRO A 368 -12.69 24.33 1.25
C PRO A 368 -11.33 24.98 1.02
N ILE A 369 -10.29 24.16 0.99
CA ILE A 369 -8.92 24.55 0.64
C ILE A 369 -8.74 24.32 -0.86
N ASP A 370 -8.39 25.37 -1.59
CA ASP A 370 -8.03 25.28 -3.00
C ASP A 370 -6.65 24.64 -3.17
N ILE A 371 -6.60 23.32 -3.08
CA ILE A 371 -5.42 22.48 -3.32
C ILE A 371 -5.78 21.40 -4.32
N GLN A 372 -4.88 21.16 -5.27
CA GLN A 372 -5.06 20.12 -6.27
C GLN A 372 -4.27 18.88 -5.87
N PHE A 373 -4.87 17.71 -6.05
CA PHE A 373 -4.21 16.42 -5.88
C PHE A 373 -4.13 15.70 -7.20
N TRP A 374 -2.98 15.10 -7.47
CA TRP A 374 -2.89 14.03 -8.44
C TRP A 374 -3.03 12.71 -7.70
N GLN A 375 -4.12 12.00 -8.02
CA GLN A 375 -4.29 10.61 -7.67
C GLN A 375 -3.77 9.76 -8.82
N HIS A 376 -2.80 8.91 -8.53
CA HIS A 376 -2.18 8.09 -9.55
C HIS A 376 -3.00 6.81 -9.81
N ASN A 377 -3.22 6.01 -8.77
CA ASN A 377 -3.71 4.65 -8.95
C ASN A 377 -5.18 4.50 -8.55
N ARG A 378 -5.84 3.58 -9.26
CA ARG A 378 -7.00 2.85 -8.76
C ARG A 378 -6.53 2.00 -7.58
N SER A 379 -7.22 2.10 -6.46
CA SER A 379 -6.87 1.32 -5.29
C SER A 379 -7.48 -0.07 -5.42
N TRP A 380 -6.81 -1.07 -4.85
CA TRP A 380 -7.35 -2.41 -4.72
C TRP A 380 -7.74 -2.67 -3.27
N VAL A 381 -8.73 -3.51 -3.10
CA VAL A 381 -9.08 -4.02 -1.79
C VAL A 381 -8.08 -5.10 -1.36
N ASN A 382 -7.51 -4.92 -0.19
CA ASN A 382 -6.60 -5.85 0.47
C ASN A 382 -7.33 -6.58 1.60
N ASN A 383 -7.02 -7.88 1.76
CA ASN A 383 -7.57 -8.71 2.82
C ASN A 383 -6.47 -8.98 3.86
N TYR A 384 -6.60 -8.42 5.06
CA TYR A 384 -5.64 -8.57 6.17
C TYR A 384 -6.25 -9.40 7.30
N GLY A 385 -6.12 -10.73 7.24
CA GLY A 385 -6.39 -11.62 8.39
C GLY A 385 -7.71 -11.38 9.14
N GLY A 386 -8.78 -10.99 8.44
CA GLY A 386 -10.05 -10.59 9.05
C GLY A 386 -10.44 -9.12 8.89
N LYS A 387 -9.68 -8.33 8.12
CA LYS A 387 -10.02 -6.96 7.73
C LYS A 387 -9.96 -6.80 6.22
N ILE A 388 -10.82 -5.95 5.68
CA ILE A 388 -10.88 -5.59 4.27
C ILE A 388 -10.62 -4.09 4.18
N GLU A 389 -9.55 -3.68 3.50
CA GLU A 389 -9.12 -2.28 3.47
C GLU A 389 -8.65 -1.85 2.08
N SER A 390 -8.78 -0.58 1.76
CA SER A 390 -8.19 0.03 0.56
C SER A 390 -7.42 1.28 0.92
N ALA A 391 -6.48 1.65 0.05
CA ALA A 391 -5.65 2.85 0.22
C ALA A 391 -5.33 3.51 -1.11
N SER A 392 -5.41 4.84 -1.18
CA SER A 392 -5.04 5.61 -2.37
C SER A 392 -4.05 6.71 -2.03
N ASP A 393 -2.95 6.76 -2.79
CA ASP A 393 -1.91 7.76 -2.62
C ASP A 393 -2.23 9.01 -3.45
N LEU A 394 -2.08 10.16 -2.80
CA LEU A 394 -2.33 11.48 -3.33
C LEU A 394 -1.06 12.32 -3.27
N LEU A 395 -0.71 12.87 -4.43
CA LEU A 395 0.37 13.84 -4.56
C LEU A 395 -0.20 15.25 -4.66
N PRO A 396 0.09 16.15 -3.72
CA PRO A 396 -0.30 17.56 -3.84
C PRO A 396 0.47 18.23 -4.99
N ILE A 397 -0.26 18.82 -5.92
CA ILE A 397 0.26 19.49 -7.11
C ILE A 397 -0.06 21.00 -7.08
N GLY A 398 0.68 21.76 -7.89
CA GLY A 398 0.62 23.21 -7.93
C GLY A 398 1.65 23.89 -7.02
N TRP A 399 1.90 25.17 -7.29
CA TRP A 399 2.93 25.99 -6.63
C TRP A 399 2.36 27.05 -5.67
N ASP A 400 1.06 27.31 -5.70
CA ASP A 400 0.44 28.41 -4.95
C ASP A 400 0.22 28.04 -3.48
N ASN A 401 1.23 28.31 -2.64
CA ASN A 401 1.23 28.08 -1.19
C ASN A 401 0.86 26.65 -0.79
N THR A 402 1.14 25.67 -1.65
CA THR A 402 0.74 24.26 -1.50
C THR A 402 1.16 23.69 -0.15
N ALA A 403 2.40 23.94 0.26
CA ALA A 403 2.92 23.51 1.56
C ALA A 403 2.07 24.01 2.75
N SER A 404 1.75 25.30 2.79
CA SER A 404 0.93 25.88 3.85
C SER A 404 -0.53 25.46 3.76
N LYS A 405 -1.04 25.17 2.56
CA LYS A 405 -2.38 24.61 2.35
C LYS A 405 -2.47 23.20 2.92
N ILE A 406 -1.47 22.35 2.70
CA ILE A 406 -1.39 20.99 3.25
C ILE A 406 -1.45 21.00 4.78
N LYS A 407 -0.65 21.88 5.43
CA LYS A 407 -0.63 22.00 6.89
C LYS A 407 -1.97 22.43 7.51
N LYS A 408 -2.84 23.05 6.71
CA LYS A 408 -4.18 23.50 7.14
C LYS A 408 -5.26 22.45 6.94
N ILE A 409 -4.96 21.35 6.24
CA ILE A 409 -5.93 20.28 6.01
C ILE A 409 -6.30 19.69 7.36
N ASN A 410 -7.56 19.84 7.75
CA ASN A 410 -8.13 19.17 8.90
C ASN A 410 -8.75 17.82 8.49
N HIS A 411 -9.46 17.80 7.37
CA HIS A 411 -10.05 16.59 6.80
C HIS A 411 -10.15 16.70 5.27
N ILE A 412 -10.38 15.56 4.63
CA ILE A 412 -10.60 15.43 3.19
C ILE A 412 -11.93 14.73 2.96
N SER A 413 -12.77 15.27 2.09
CA SER A 413 -13.96 14.56 1.58
C SER A 413 -13.64 13.92 0.24
N ALA A 414 -14.08 12.69 0.03
CA ALA A 414 -14.00 12.01 -1.26
C ALA A 414 -15.19 11.07 -1.44
N LYS A 415 -15.55 10.77 -2.69
CA LYS A 415 -16.50 9.70 -3.04
C LYS A 415 -15.73 8.42 -3.30
N LEU A 416 -16.08 7.35 -2.59
CA LEU A 416 -15.49 6.03 -2.77
C LEU A 416 -16.46 5.18 -3.58
N THR A 417 -16.04 4.74 -4.76
CA THR A 417 -16.80 3.80 -5.60
C THR A 417 -16.11 2.45 -5.56
N LEU A 418 -16.74 1.48 -4.89
CA LEU A 418 -16.31 0.08 -4.82
C LEU A 418 -16.87 -0.69 -6.02
N ILE A 419 -15.98 -1.25 -6.84
CA ILE A 419 -16.33 -2.11 -7.97
C ILE A 419 -15.92 -3.54 -7.60
N PRO A 420 -16.87 -4.42 -7.26
CA PRO A 420 -16.55 -5.79 -6.86
C PRO A 420 -16.09 -6.62 -8.07
N GLU A 421 -15.30 -7.66 -7.81
CA GLU A 421 -15.00 -8.70 -8.79
C GLU A 421 -15.84 -9.95 -8.56
N LYS A 422 -16.31 -10.53 -9.66
CA LYS A 422 -16.86 -11.87 -9.66
C LYS A 422 -15.73 -12.87 -9.49
N ASN A 423 -15.80 -13.69 -8.44
CA ASN A 423 -14.83 -14.74 -8.19
C ASN A 423 -15.41 -16.10 -8.60
N ARG A 424 -14.66 -16.87 -9.39
CA ARG A 424 -14.98 -18.28 -9.70
C ARG A 424 -13.82 -19.17 -9.28
N LEU A 425 -14.07 -20.09 -8.34
CA LEU A 425 -13.09 -21.11 -7.97
C LEU A 425 -12.94 -22.12 -9.11
N VAL A 426 -11.70 -22.35 -9.53
CA VAL A 426 -11.32 -23.30 -10.56
C VAL A 426 -10.26 -24.23 -10.00
N THR A 427 -10.51 -25.54 -10.09
CA THR A 427 -9.54 -26.57 -9.70
C THR A 427 -8.97 -27.25 -10.95
N ARG A 428 -7.65 -27.42 -10.99
CA ARG A 428 -6.94 -28.13 -12.06
C ARG A 428 -5.91 -29.11 -11.48
N PRO A 429 -5.60 -30.22 -12.17
CA PRO A 429 -4.48 -31.09 -11.81
C PRO A 429 -3.17 -30.31 -11.80
N TRP A 430 -2.33 -30.50 -10.78
CA TRP A 430 -1.02 -29.85 -10.68
C TRP A 430 -0.13 -30.19 -11.87
N SER A 431 -0.18 -31.44 -12.33
CA SER A 431 0.56 -31.90 -13.51
C SER A 431 0.14 -31.20 -14.80
N GLU A 432 -1.12 -30.78 -14.94
CA GLU A 432 -1.58 -30.00 -16.10
C GLU A 432 -0.98 -28.59 -16.08
N LEU A 433 -0.98 -27.94 -14.91
CA LEU A 433 -0.47 -26.58 -14.73
C LEU A 433 1.05 -26.48 -14.89
N LEU A 434 1.78 -27.56 -14.59
CA LEU A 434 3.22 -27.65 -14.87
C LEU A 434 3.54 -27.87 -16.35
N ALA A 435 2.65 -28.53 -17.09
CA ALA A 435 2.91 -28.88 -18.49
C ALA A 435 2.73 -27.69 -19.44
N LYS A 436 1.81 -26.77 -19.13
CA LYS A 436 1.51 -25.60 -19.96
C LYS A 436 0.90 -24.47 -19.13
N PRO A 437 1.06 -23.20 -19.55
CA PRO A 437 0.35 -22.08 -18.93
C PRO A 437 -1.17 -22.27 -19.00
N TYR A 438 -1.85 -21.92 -17.92
CA TYR A 438 -3.29 -21.76 -17.86
C TYR A 438 -3.69 -20.36 -18.34
N HIS A 439 -4.81 -20.23 -19.05
CA HIS A 439 -5.30 -18.97 -19.58
C HIS A 439 -6.77 -18.72 -19.21
N PHE A 440 -7.09 -17.47 -18.88
CA PHE A 440 -8.44 -16.98 -18.68
C PHE A 440 -8.60 -15.61 -19.36
N GLY A 441 -9.15 -15.60 -20.58
CA GLY A 441 -9.10 -14.41 -21.43
C GLY A 441 -7.66 -13.99 -21.70
N GLY A 442 -7.33 -12.72 -21.44
CA GLY A 442 -5.95 -12.23 -21.52
C GLY A 442 -5.08 -12.56 -20.30
N ALA A 443 -5.66 -13.05 -19.19
CA ALA A 443 -4.91 -13.45 -18.00
C ALA A 443 -4.23 -14.82 -18.18
N SER A 444 -3.11 -15.05 -17.49
CA SER A 444 -2.40 -16.33 -17.52
C SER A 444 -1.74 -16.70 -16.21
N LEU A 445 -1.65 -17.99 -15.92
CA LEU A 445 -0.90 -18.59 -14.81
C LEU A 445 0.11 -19.59 -15.36
N GLN A 446 1.39 -19.40 -15.06
CA GLN A 446 2.48 -20.31 -15.45
C GLN A 446 3.21 -20.81 -14.20
N ILE A 447 3.39 -22.12 -14.08
CA ILE A 447 4.18 -22.76 -13.02
C ILE A 447 5.36 -23.46 -13.67
N THR A 448 6.57 -23.15 -13.22
CA THR A 448 7.81 -23.73 -13.75
C THR A 448 8.58 -24.40 -12.63
N LEU A 449 8.98 -25.66 -12.82
CA LEU A 449 9.85 -26.37 -11.89
C LEU A 449 11.27 -25.81 -11.99
N ILE A 450 11.80 -25.32 -10.87
CA ILE A 450 13.16 -24.78 -10.76
C ILE A 450 14.12 -25.86 -10.27
N ASP A 451 13.75 -26.60 -9.23
CA ASP A 451 14.54 -27.70 -8.69
C ASP A 451 13.63 -28.84 -8.19
N ALA A 452 13.80 -30.00 -8.83
CA ALA A 452 13.04 -31.21 -8.52
C ALA A 452 13.38 -31.79 -7.13
N ASN A 453 14.62 -31.63 -6.65
CA ASN A 453 15.06 -32.24 -5.38
C ASN A 453 14.53 -31.49 -4.17
N THR A 454 14.33 -30.18 -4.31
CA THR A 454 13.83 -29.30 -3.25
C THR A 454 12.36 -28.94 -3.43
N HIS A 455 11.70 -29.48 -4.46
CA HIS A 455 10.33 -29.14 -4.87
C HIS A 455 10.12 -27.62 -4.96
N LEU A 456 11.07 -26.94 -5.60
CA LEU A 456 11.02 -25.50 -5.79
C LEU A 456 10.42 -25.16 -7.15
N TYR A 457 9.39 -24.31 -7.12
CA TYR A 457 8.66 -23.85 -8.29
C TYR A 457 8.67 -22.33 -8.36
N LYS A 458 8.60 -21.82 -9.59
CA LYS A 458 8.33 -20.41 -9.88
C LYS A 458 6.92 -20.30 -10.44
N VAL A 459 6.10 -19.48 -9.82
CA VAL A 459 4.72 -19.22 -10.20
C VAL A 459 4.64 -17.81 -10.75
N VAL A 460 4.17 -17.64 -11.99
CA VAL A 460 4.02 -16.34 -12.65
C VAL A 460 2.56 -16.16 -13.02
N MET A 461 1.92 -15.15 -12.45
CA MET A 461 0.56 -14.73 -12.80
C MET A 461 0.63 -13.46 -13.64
N ARG A 462 -0.24 -13.37 -14.65
CA ARG A 462 -0.41 -12.18 -15.49
C ARG A 462 -1.89 -11.85 -15.53
N GLN A 463 -2.22 -10.60 -15.23
CA GLN A 463 -3.60 -10.12 -15.19
C GLN A 463 -3.83 -9.03 -16.25
N THR A 464 -5.09 -8.77 -16.56
CA THR A 464 -5.55 -7.71 -17.47
C THR A 464 -6.58 -6.84 -16.77
N ALA A 465 -6.98 -5.73 -17.39
CA ALA A 465 -8.04 -4.88 -16.83
C ALA A 465 -9.41 -5.58 -16.72
N GLU A 466 -9.65 -6.65 -17.49
CA GLU A 466 -10.95 -7.32 -17.55
C GLU A 466 -10.95 -8.71 -16.87
N LYS A 467 -9.78 -9.32 -16.71
CA LYS A 467 -9.61 -10.70 -16.26
C LYS A 467 -8.40 -10.83 -15.36
N GLY A 468 -8.58 -11.46 -14.21
CA GLY A 468 -7.54 -11.78 -13.24
C GLY A 468 -7.50 -13.27 -12.88
N ILE A 469 -6.35 -13.70 -12.35
CA ILE A 469 -6.16 -15.01 -11.73
C ILE A 469 -5.48 -14.79 -10.38
N ASN A 470 -6.10 -15.25 -9.30
CA ASN A 470 -5.59 -15.14 -7.93
C ASN A 470 -5.44 -16.53 -7.29
N ILE A 471 -4.31 -16.78 -6.65
CA ILE A 471 -4.01 -18.06 -6.01
C ILE A 471 -4.24 -17.95 -4.51
N ASN A 472 -4.99 -18.88 -3.93
CA ASN A 472 -5.00 -19.07 -2.49
C ASN A 472 -3.79 -19.90 -2.06
N PHE A 473 -2.69 -19.26 -1.65
CA PHE A 473 -1.49 -19.98 -1.24
C PHE A 473 -1.69 -20.80 0.04
N SER A 474 -2.70 -20.52 0.87
CA SER A 474 -2.97 -21.28 2.10
C SER A 474 -3.32 -22.76 1.86
N GLN A 475 -3.63 -23.15 0.63
CA GLN A 475 -3.81 -24.56 0.25
C GLN A 475 -2.50 -25.38 0.26
N PHE A 476 -1.34 -24.72 0.20
CA PHE A 476 -0.04 -25.38 0.11
C PHE A 476 0.65 -25.48 1.46
N ASN A 477 1.48 -26.51 1.64
CA ASN A 477 2.39 -26.65 2.77
C ASN A 477 3.82 -26.41 2.28
N GLY A 478 4.54 -25.51 2.95
CA GLY A 478 5.90 -25.17 2.59
C GLY A 478 6.19 -23.70 2.82
N GLN A 479 7.06 -23.15 1.97
CA GLN A 479 7.56 -21.79 2.09
C GLN A 479 7.36 -21.04 0.77
N MET A 480 7.13 -19.73 0.86
CA MET A 480 7.00 -18.86 -0.30
C MET A 480 7.81 -17.58 -0.14
N GLY A 481 8.12 -16.96 -1.27
CA GLY A 481 8.73 -15.64 -1.34
C GLY A 481 8.37 -14.98 -2.65
N ASP A 482 8.44 -13.65 -2.68
CA ASP A 482 8.24 -12.89 -3.91
C ASP A 482 9.41 -13.16 -4.87
N ALA A 483 9.11 -13.27 -6.16
CA ALA A 483 10.09 -13.52 -7.21
C ALA A 483 10.05 -12.45 -8.29
N MET A 484 11.11 -12.36 -9.08
CA MET A 484 11.12 -11.51 -10.27
C MET A 484 10.52 -12.25 -11.48
N VAL A 485 9.89 -11.52 -12.40
CA VAL A 485 9.46 -12.12 -13.67
C VAL A 485 10.67 -12.18 -14.62
N ASP A 486 11.06 -13.37 -15.08
CA ASP A 486 12.22 -13.50 -15.99
C ASP A 486 11.94 -12.83 -17.34
N GLN A 487 12.80 -11.88 -17.74
CA GLN A 487 12.65 -11.12 -18.98
C GLN A 487 13.91 -10.99 -19.85
N GLY A 488 15.03 -11.60 -19.45
CA GLY A 488 16.26 -11.53 -20.25
C GLY A 488 16.90 -10.14 -20.31
N TYR A 489 16.56 -9.26 -19.38
CA TYR A 489 17.27 -7.98 -19.18
C TYR A 489 18.74 -8.22 -18.80
N PRO A 490 19.64 -7.23 -19.00
CA PRO A 490 21.02 -7.35 -18.58
C PRO A 490 21.14 -7.67 -17.08
N THR A 491 21.97 -8.65 -16.73
CA THR A 491 22.12 -9.15 -15.36
C THR A 491 22.76 -8.17 -14.39
N TRP A 492 23.31 -7.06 -14.88
CA TRP A 492 23.88 -6.00 -14.05
C TRP A 492 22.83 -4.99 -13.57
N LEU A 493 21.61 -5.01 -14.12
CA LEU A 493 20.51 -4.17 -13.65
C LEU A 493 20.02 -4.65 -12.28
N SER A 494 19.74 -3.69 -11.41
CA SER A 494 19.18 -3.98 -10.09
C SER A 494 17.74 -4.47 -10.17
N ALA A 495 17.22 -5.04 -9.08
CA ALA A 495 15.87 -5.59 -9.06
C ALA A 495 14.81 -4.50 -9.32
N SER A 496 14.95 -3.34 -8.67
CA SER A 496 14.03 -2.19 -8.87
C SER A 496 14.05 -1.66 -10.31
N GLU A 497 15.20 -1.73 -11.00
CA GLU A 497 15.32 -1.31 -12.41
C GLU A 497 14.60 -2.26 -13.35
N GLN A 498 14.70 -3.56 -13.10
CA GLN A 498 13.97 -4.56 -13.87
C GLN A 498 12.46 -4.50 -13.60
N ASP A 499 12.06 -4.26 -12.34
CA ASP A 499 10.64 -4.07 -11.98
C ASP A 499 10.05 -2.84 -12.67
N LEU A 500 10.79 -1.74 -12.72
CA LEU A 500 10.40 -0.55 -13.48
C LEU A 500 10.23 -0.84 -14.98
N LEU A 501 11.16 -1.57 -15.59
CA LEU A 501 11.06 -1.98 -16.99
C LEU A 501 9.84 -2.87 -17.22
N ASN A 502 9.56 -3.80 -16.29
CA ASN A 502 8.40 -4.67 -16.34
C ASN A 502 7.08 -3.89 -16.31
N VAL A 503 6.99 -2.87 -15.46
CA VAL A 503 5.80 -2.02 -15.32
C VAL A 503 5.54 -1.17 -16.58
N LEU A 504 6.57 -0.74 -17.29
CA LEU A 504 6.44 0.21 -18.41
C LEU A 504 6.44 -0.40 -19.81
N PHE A 505 7.13 -1.52 -20.04
CA PHE A 505 7.42 -2.02 -21.40
C PHE A 505 6.78 -3.36 -21.74
N LYS A 506 6.21 -4.06 -20.77
CA LYS A 506 5.52 -5.32 -21.03
C LYS A 506 4.02 -5.14 -20.82
N TYR A 507 3.28 -5.41 -21.90
CA TYR A 507 1.90 -5.93 -22.06
C TYR A 507 1.07 -5.12 -23.07
N GLY A 508 0.63 -5.82 -24.12
CA GLY A 508 -0.02 -5.28 -25.32
C GLY A 508 -1.47 -4.85 -25.16
N GLU A 509 -1.85 -4.23 -24.04
CA GLU A 509 -3.17 -3.61 -23.88
C GLU A 509 -3.04 -2.23 -23.22
N LYS A 510 -3.82 -1.27 -23.73
CA LYS A 510 -3.73 0.18 -23.46
C LYS A 510 -4.12 0.60 -22.02
N HIS A 511 -4.00 -0.26 -21.01
CA HIS A 511 -4.58 -0.02 -19.69
C HIS A 511 -3.60 -0.19 -18.52
N VAL A 512 -3.87 0.62 -17.50
CA VAL A 512 -3.06 0.92 -16.29
C VAL A 512 -2.87 -0.29 -15.35
N ASN A 513 -3.47 -1.45 -15.64
CA ASN A 513 -3.68 -2.51 -14.64
C ASN A 513 -3.12 -3.91 -15.00
N SER A 514 -2.27 -4.07 -16.02
CA SER A 514 -1.68 -5.38 -16.34
C SER A 514 -0.45 -5.68 -15.47
N ASN A 515 -0.67 -6.12 -14.24
CA ASN A 515 0.42 -6.54 -13.35
C ASN A 515 0.76 -8.02 -13.58
N ALA A 516 2.04 -8.30 -13.82
CA ALA A 516 2.56 -9.65 -13.68
C ALA A 516 3.24 -9.78 -12.33
N THR A 517 2.80 -10.77 -11.55
CA THR A 517 3.38 -11.10 -10.24
C THR A 517 4.04 -12.45 -10.32
N ALA A 518 5.18 -12.60 -9.64
CA ALA A 518 5.89 -13.86 -9.57
C ALA A 518 6.22 -14.22 -8.12
N PHE A 519 6.17 -15.51 -7.82
CA PHE A 519 6.46 -16.07 -6.51
C PHE A 519 7.34 -17.32 -6.65
N LEU A 520 8.27 -17.50 -5.72
CA LEU A 520 8.93 -18.76 -5.47
C LEU A 520 8.10 -19.55 -4.47
N LEU A 521 7.85 -20.82 -4.78
CA LEU A 521 7.06 -21.72 -3.97
C LEU A 521 7.85 -23.01 -3.73
N LYS A 522 8.30 -23.22 -2.50
CA LYS A 522 9.01 -24.43 -2.07
C LYS A 522 8.05 -25.30 -1.28
N LEU A 523 7.65 -26.43 -1.88
CA LEU A 523 6.62 -27.29 -1.31
C LEU A 523 7.20 -28.43 -0.49
N THR A 524 6.65 -28.67 0.69
CA THR A 524 6.98 -29.88 1.47
C THR A 524 6.40 -31.12 0.80
N ASP A 525 5.15 -31.00 0.32
CA ASP A 525 4.43 -32.06 -0.38
C ASP A 525 3.89 -31.51 -1.71
N ILE A 526 4.06 -32.27 -2.79
CA ILE A 526 3.53 -31.90 -4.11
C ILE A 526 2.02 -32.17 -4.12
N PRO A 527 1.18 -31.15 -4.37
CA PRO A 527 -0.27 -31.33 -4.39
C PRO A 527 -0.71 -32.07 -5.66
N GLU A 528 -1.79 -32.85 -5.57
CA GLU A 528 -2.40 -33.49 -6.75
C GLU A 528 -3.15 -32.47 -7.62
N THR A 529 -3.77 -31.48 -6.97
CA THR A 529 -4.55 -30.44 -7.61
C THR A 529 -4.25 -29.08 -7.01
N MET A 530 -4.50 -28.03 -7.78
CA MET A 530 -4.43 -26.66 -7.32
C MET A 530 -5.73 -25.95 -7.67
N SER A 531 -6.21 -25.17 -6.71
CA SER A 531 -7.38 -24.31 -6.90
C SER A 531 -6.98 -22.84 -6.93
N PHE A 532 -7.53 -22.08 -7.86
CA PHE A 532 -7.30 -20.65 -8.01
C PHE A 532 -8.61 -19.97 -8.42
N TYR A 533 -8.66 -18.66 -8.26
CA TYR A 533 -9.81 -17.84 -8.58
C TYR A 533 -9.59 -17.14 -9.91
N GLU A 534 -10.56 -17.30 -10.80
CA GLU A 534 -10.72 -16.39 -11.93
C GLU A 534 -11.55 -15.20 -11.47
N THR A 535 -11.06 -13.99 -11.75
CA THR A 535 -11.71 -12.75 -11.35
C THR A 535 -12.08 -11.89 -12.55
N GLU A 536 -13.23 -11.23 -12.47
CA GLU A 536 -13.73 -10.32 -13.50
C GLU A 536 -14.48 -9.15 -12.82
N PRO A 537 -14.13 -7.89 -13.13
CA PRO A 537 -14.84 -6.74 -12.57
C PRO A 537 -16.33 -6.76 -12.89
N GLN A 538 -17.16 -6.30 -11.94
CA GLN A 538 -18.61 -6.14 -12.11
C GLN A 538 -19.04 -4.68 -11.91
N PRO A 539 -18.76 -3.76 -12.86
CA PRO A 539 -19.11 -2.34 -12.75
C PRO A 539 -20.61 -2.08 -12.50
N GLN A 540 -21.48 -2.97 -12.99
CA GLN A 540 -22.92 -2.90 -12.77
C GLN A 540 -23.35 -3.11 -11.30
N MET A 541 -22.47 -3.68 -10.47
CA MET A 541 -22.67 -3.85 -9.02
C MET A 541 -21.91 -2.79 -8.21
N ALA A 542 -21.34 -1.77 -8.87
CA ALA A 542 -20.60 -0.73 -8.19
C ALA A 542 -21.47 0.00 -7.16
N HIS A 543 -20.89 0.28 -6.00
CA HIS A 543 -21.55 1.05 -4.95
C HIS A 543 -20.68 2.25 -4.59
N THR A 544 -21.32 3.40 -4.39
CA THR A 544 -20.63 4.66 -4.11
C THR A 544 -21.14 5.28 -2.82
N ASN A 545 -20.21 5.69 -1.94
CA ASN A 545 -20.53 6.40 -0.71
C ASN A 545 -19.58 7.60 -0.51
N PRO A 546 -20.04 8.80 -0.13
CA PRO A 546 -19.14 9.86 0.33
C PRO A 546 -18.51 9.49 1.67
N VAL A 547 -17.22 9.75 1.80
CA VAL A 547 -16.44 9.47 3.00
C VAL A 547 -15.65 10.72 3.40
N THR A 548 -15.60 10.97 4.70
CA THR A 548 -14.73 12.00 5.29
C THR A 548 -13.51 11.33 5.89
N PHE A 549 -12.33 11.71 5.43
CA PHE A 549 -11.04 11.21 5.88
C PHE A 549 -10.47 12.18 6.93
N MET A 550 -10.11 11.64 8.08
CA MET A 550 -9.55 12.38 9.22
C MET A 550 -8.09 12.01 9.42
N HIS A 551 -7.27 12.90 9.97
CA HIS A 551 -5.91 12.54 10.41
C HIS A 551 -5.95 11.32 11.33
N ILE A 552 -4.96 10.42 11.18
CA ILE A 552 -4.88 9.16 11.93
C ILE A 552 -5.09 9.32 13.44
N SER A 553 -4.58 10.39 14.05
CA SER A 553 -4.76 10.68 15.48
C SER A 553 -6.20 10.99 15.85
N ASP A 554 -6.95 11.67 14.98
CA ASP A 554 -8.34 12.04 15.25
C ASP A 554 -9.29 10.89 14.90
N TYR A 555 -8.96 10.12 13.86
CA TYR A 555 -9.66 8.88 13.52
C TYR A 555 -9.72 7.91 14.71
N TYR A 556 -8.60 7.69 15.40
CA TYR A 556 -8.54 6.75 16.53
C TYR A 556 -9.16 7.28 17.82
N LYS A 557 -9.27 8.60 18.00
CA LYS A 557 -10.01 9.22 19.11
C LYS A 557 -11.51 8.95 19.00
N ASP A 558 -12.04 8.91 17.77
CA ASP A 558 -13.44 8.56 17.54
C ASP A 558 -13.64 7.03 17.65
N LEU A 559 -14.29 6.61 18.73
CA LEU A 559 -14.57 5.20 19.01
C LEU A 559 -15.60 4.59 18.05
N ALA A 560 -16.33 5.39 17.27
CA ALA A 560 -17.26 4.90 16.25
C ALA A 560 -16.52 4.28 15.05
N ASN A 561 -15.27 4.66 14.81
CA ASN A 561 -14.47 4.16 13.70
C ASN A 561 -13.85 2.78 14.01
N PRO A 562 -13.70 1.88 13.02
CA PRO A 562 -13.02 0.59 13.19
C PRO A 562 -11.50 0.74 13.34
N THR A 563 -10.80 -0.31 13.77
CA THR A 563 -9.32 -0.32 13.77
C THR A 563 -8.77 -0.69 12.39
N SER A 564 -7.73 -0.01 11.92
CA SER A 564 -7.05 -0.37 10.66
C SER A 564 -6.04 -1.52 10.87
N GLY A 565 -5.79 -2.30 9.83
CA GLY A 565 -4.76 -3.32 9.72
C GLY A 565 -3.43 -2.79 9.16
N PHE A 566 -3.40 -1.56 8.63
CA PHE A 566 -2.15 -0.94 8.16
C PHE A 566 -1.20 -0.52 9.31
N ASP A 567 -1.69 -0.45 10.55
CA ASP A 567 -0.91 -0.09 11.73
C ASP A 567 0.03 -1.21 12.24
N TYR A 568 -0.03 -2.41 11.64
CA TYR A 568 0.90 -3.51 11.96
C TYR A 568 2.38 -3.18 11.69
N SER A 569 2.69 -2.03 11.08
CA SER A 569 4.06 -1.53 10.92
C SER A 569 4.52 -0.51 11.97
N ARG A 570 3.60 0.07 12.77
CA ARG A 570 3.93 1.03 13.84
C ARG A 570 4.04 0.40 15.22
N GLU A 571 3.56 -0.82 15.39
CA GLU A 571 3.80 -1.59 16.59
C GLU A 571 5.01 -2.50 16.38
N THR A 572 6.14 -2.01 16.87
CA THR A 572 7.29 -2.78 17.36
C THR A 572 6.94 -3.90 18.36
N ASP A 573 5.68 -4.33 18.47
CA ASP A 573 5.22 -5.38 19.38
C ASP A 573 5.29 -6.79 18.80
N PHE A 574 5.63 -6.96 17.51
CA PHE A 574 6.07 -8.27 17.02
C PHE A 574 7.40 -8.74 17.66
N PHE A 575 8.10 -7.85 18.38
CA PHE A 575 9.37 -8.16 19.05
C PHE A 575 9.37 -7.99 20.59
N LEU A 576 8.22 -7.71 21.24
CA LEU A 576 8.18 -7.50 22.70
C LEU A 576 7.22 -8.38 23.52
N THR A 577 6.54 -9.34 22.90
CA THR A 577 6.10 -10.52 23.66
C THR A 577 6.77 -11.75 23.08
N ASP A 578 8.01 -11.97 23.54
CA ASP A 578 8.57 -13.32 23.55
C ASP A 578 7.49 -14.27 24.10
N PRO A 579 7.03 -15.28 23.33
CA PRO A 579 6.08 -16.27 23.81
C PRO A 579 6.58 -17.01 25.06
N SER A 580 7.89 -16.98 25.30
CA SER A 580 8.53 -17.54 26.49
C SER A 580 8.37 -16.67 27.75
N GLN A 581 8.03 -15.38 27.63
CA GLN A 581 7.67 -14.51 28.76
C GLN A 581 6.21 -14.68 29.20
N LEU A 582 5.36 -15.34 28.41
CA LEU A 582 3.95 -15.62 28.75
C LEU A 582 3.73 -16.94 29.52
N GLN A 583 4.78 -17.68 29.85
CA GLN A 583 4.68 -19.02 30.48
C GLN A 583 5.02 -19.08 31.98
N LEU A 584 4.74 -18.02 32.72
CA LEU A 584 4.51 -18.13 34.17
C LEU A 584 3.17 -17.50 34.58
N SER A 585 2.14 -17.62 33.74
CA SER A 585 0.78 -17.33 34.20
C SER A 585 0.29 -18.51 35.05
N VAL A 586 0.26 -18.32 36.37
CA VAL A 586 -0.53 -19.18 37.25
C VAL A 586 -1.97 -19.14 36.72
N LYS A 587 -2.59 -20.32 36.57
CA LYS A 587 -3.95 -20.46 36.03
C LYS A 587 -4.91 -19.50 36.76
N GLU A 588 -5.51 -18.58 36.01
CA GLU A 588 -6.43 -17.58 36.54
C GLU A 588 -7.60 -18.26 37.27
N ILE A 589 -7.82 -17.89 38.54
CA ILE A 589 -8.93 -18.42 39.35
C ILE A 589 -10.20 -17.68 38.94
N SER A 590 -11.19 -18.43 38.46
CA SER A 590 -12.46 -17.89 37.94
C SER A 590 -13.69 -18.30 38.78
N ASP A 591 -13.59 -19.36 39.59
CA ASP A 591 -14.68 -19.83 40.46
C ASP A 591 -14.39 -19.48 41.93
N VAL A 592 -15.41 -19.05 42.67
CA VAL A 592 -15.25 -18.67 44.10
C VAL A 592 -14.73 -19.83 44.94
N LYS A 593 -15.17 -21.06 44.66
CA LYS A 593 -14.77 -22.28 45.40
C LYS A 593 -13.27 -22.59 45.29
N ASP A 594 -12.62 -22.08 44.25
CA ASP A 594 -11.22 -22.35 43.95
C ASP A 594 -10.29 -21.27 44.55
N ILE A 595 -10.84 -20.18 45.09
CA ILE A 595 -10.09 -19.14 45.78
C ILE A 595 -9.41 -19.75 47.01
N LYS A 596 -8.08 -19.66 47.03
CA LYS A 596 -7.23 -20.09 48.14
C LYS A 596 -6.12 -19.07 48.34
N SER A 597 -5.73 -18.88 49.60
CA SER A 597 -4.57 -18.04 49.91
C SER A 597 -3.27 -18.81 49.69
N ILE A 598 -2.26 -18.16 49.10
CA ILE A 598 -0.99 -18.74 48.69
C ILE A 598 0.18 -17.94 49.26
N SER A 599 1.31 -18.61 49.42
CA SER A 599 2.62 -18.04 49.73
C SER A 599 3.68 -18.84 48.96
N ASP A 600 4.60 -18.15 48.29
CA ASP A 600 5.66 -18.78 47.50
C ASP A 600 6.81 -19.27 48.40
N ASP A 601 7.21 -18.45 49.36
CA ASP A 601 8.38 -18.67 50.22
C ASP A 601 8.04 -18.81 51.71
N GLY A 602 6.81 -18.51 52.11
CA GLY A 602 6.38 -18.42 53.50
C GLY A 602 6.48 -17.03 54.12
N HIS A 603 6.92 -16.03 53.34
CA HIS A 603 7.14 -14.65 53.75
C HIS A 603 6.24 -13.67 53.02
N ASN A 604 5.81 -13.99 51.79
CA ASN A 604 4.73 -13.30 51.10
C ASN A 604 3.36 -13.94 51.39
N PHE A 605 2.28 -13.19 51.20
CA PHE A 605 0.92 -13.74 51.31
C PHE A 605 -0.01 -13.05 50.32
N TYR A 606 -0.65 -13.84 49.46
CA TYR A 606 -1.52 -13.34 48.41
C TYR A 606 -2.69 -14.27 48.13
N ILE A 607 -3.73 -13.73 47.52
CA ILE A 607 -4.95 -14.44 47.15
C ILE A 607 -5.15 -14.22 45.65
N PRO A 608 -4.78 -15.19 44.79
CA PRO A 608 -5.01 -15.09 43.35
C PRO A 608 -6.50 -15.06 43.05
N MET A 609 -6.91 -14.17 42.15
CA MET A 609 -8.28 -14.12 41.65
C MET A 609 -8.36 -13.28 40.37
N SER A 610 -9.20 -13.71 39.43
CA SER A 610 -9.52 -12.92 38.26
C SER A 610 -10.04 -11.52 38.63
N PRO A 611 -9.85 -10.51 37.76
CA PRO A 611 -10.44 -9.19 37.96
C PRO A 611 -11.95 -9.22 38.16
N ALA A 612 -12.64 -10.14 37.46
CA ALA A 612 -14.07 -10.36 37.62
C ALA A 612 -14.44 -10.85 39.04
N LEU A 613 -13.69 -11.79 39.61
CA LEU A 613 -13.90 -12.22 41.00
C LEU A 613 -13.60 -11.10 42.00
N ALA A 614 -12.57 -10.30 41.78
CA ALA A 614 -12.21 -9.19 42.67
C ALA A 614 -13.30 -8.10 42.79
N MET A 615 -14.23 -8.02 41.83
CA MET A 615 -15.43 -7.17 41.93
C MET A 615 -16.42 -7.67 43.00
N SER A 616 -16.59 -8.98 43.08
CA SER A 616 -17.56 -9.66 43.96
C SER A 616 -16.95 -10.04 45.31
N CYS A 617 -15.66 -10.35 45.34
CA CYS A 617 -14.93 -10.93 46.46
C CYS A 617 -13.91 -9.95 47.03
N LYS A 618 -14.07 -9.56 48.30
CA LYS A 618 -13.11 -8.72 49.01
C LYS A 618 -12.56 -9.44 50.24
N PRO A 619 -11.22 -9.55 50.39
CA PRO A 619 -10.61 -10.09 51.59
C PRO A 619 -10.62 -9.04 52.72
N GLU A 620 -11.02 -9.47 53.91
CA GLU A 620 -11.08 -8.67 55.13
C GLU A 620 -10.22 -9.30 56.23
N ILE A 621 -9.54 -8.46 57.00
CA ILE A 621 -8.64 -8.88 58.08
C ILE A 621 -9.39 -8.81 59.41
N GLU A 622 -9.66 -9.98 60.01
CA GLU A 622 -10.27 -10.07 61.35
C GLU A 622 -9.21 -9.99 62.46
N GLN A 623 -8.04 -10.62 62.23
CA GLN A 623 -6.88 -10.55 63.11
C GLN A 623 -5.63 -10.29 62.28
N GLY A 624 -5.12 -9.06 62.37
CA GLY A 624 -3.93 -8.61 61.65
C GLY A 624 -2.78 -8.23 62.58
N PHE A 625 -1.78 -7.58 61.99
CA PHE A 625 -0.65 -6.98 62.69
C PHE A 625 -0.34 -5.60 62.10
N THR A 626 0.48 -4.83 62.80
CA THR A 626 0.94 -3.53 62.33
C THR A 626 2.36 -3.61 61.80
N GLU A 627 2.60 -2.99 60.66
CA GLU A 627 3.94 -2.75 60.12
C GLU A 627 4.28 -1.27 60.38
N GLY A 628 5.16 -1.01 61.33
CA GLY A 628 5.34 0.33 61.89
C GLY A 628 4.13 0.78 62.71
N LYS A 629 3.51 1.93 62.36
CA LYS A 629 2.33 2.49 63.07
C LYS A 629 1.00 2.16 62.41
N GLN A 630 1.00 1.50 61.26
CA GLN A 630 -0.21 1.27 60.47
C GLN A 630 -0.49 -0.23 60.33
N PRO A 631 -1.78 -0.64 60.32
CA PRO A 631 -2.14 -2.02 60.03
C PRO A 631 -1.80 -2.38 58.58
N VAL A 632 -1.45 -3.63 58.34
CA VAL A 632 -1.35 -4.17 56.97
C VAL A 632 -2.73 -4.20 56.31
N THR A 633 -2.75 -4.12 54.98
CA THR A 633 -3.97 -4.11 54.17
C THR A 633 -3.84 -5.02 52.95
N TRP A 634 -4.97 -5.39 52.36
CA TRP A 634 -5.01 -6.05 51.07
C TRP A 634 -5.00 -5.04 49.94
N VAL A 635 -4.11 -5.23 48.96
CA VAL A 635 -4.01 -4.42 47.75
C VAL A 635 -4.19 -5.31 46.54
N TYR A 636 -5.16 -5.00 45.68
CA TYR A 636 -5.37 -5.74 44.44
C TYR A 636 -4.40 -5.24 43.37
N ASP A 637 -3.66 -6.15 42.75
CA ASP A 637 -2.69 -5.87 41.70
C ASP A 637 -3.06 -6.70 40.46
N THR A 638 -3.59 -6.02 39.44
CA THR A 638 -4.00 -6.66 38.17
C THR A 638 -2.82 -7.09 37.31
N LYS A 639 -1.59 -6.64 37.62
CA LYS A 639 -0.39 -6.85 36.79
C LYS A 639 0.77 -7.49 37.57
N ALA A 640 0.49 -8.13 38.70
CA ALA A 640 1.52 -8.82 39.47
C ALA A 640 2.19 -9.94 38.64
N LEU A 641 3.48 -10.18 38.88
CA LEU A 641 4.26 -11.25 38.23
C LEU A 641 3.61 -12.63 38.36
N THR A 642 2.82 -12.84 39.40
CA THR A 642 2.09 -14.10 39.69
C THR A 642 0.69 -14.15 39.07
N GLY A 643 0.33 -13.18 38.23
CA GLY A 643 -1.03 -12.95 37.74
C GLY A 643 -1.88 -12.12 38.72
N PRO A 644 -3.10 -11.71 38.31
CA PRO A 644 -3.97 -10.86 39.12
C PRO A 644 -4.28 -11.44 40.51
N ALA A 645 -4.01 -10.66 41.57
CA ALA A 645 -4.16 -11.13 42.96
C ALA A 645 -4.31 -9.98 43.97
N TYR A 646 -4.93 -10.27 45.11
CA TYR A 646 -4.77 -9.43 46.30
C TYR A 646 -3.47 -9.79 47.02
N HIS A 647 -2.59 -8.83 47.24
CA HIS A 647 -1.38 -8.98 48.03
C HIS A 647 -1.55 -8.33 49.39
N LEU A 648 -1.10 -9.01 50.44
CA LEU A 648 -0.99 -8.38 51.76
C LEU A 648 0.20 -7.43 51.72
N ALA A 649 -0.02 -6.16 52.05
CA ALA A 649 1.02 -5.14 52.01
C ALA A 649 0.90 -4.13 53.15
N SER A 650 1.95 -3.36 53.38
CA SER A 650 1.83 -2.07 54.09
C SER A 650 0.90 -1.12 53.33
N PRO A 651 0.30 -0.10 53.98
CA PRO A 651 -0.65 0.81 53.32
C PRO A 651 -0.10 1.57 52.11
N ASP A 652 1.22 1.75 52.03
CA ASP A 652 1.92 2.36 50.89
C ASP A 652 2.20 1.36 49.75
N GLY A 653 1.82 0.09 49.91
CA GLY A 653 2.00 -0.98 48.92
C GLY A 653 3.44 -1.49 48.76
N VAL A 654 4.41 -0.94 49.51
CA VAL A 654 5.84 -1.18 49.31
C VAL A 654 6.30 -2.48 49.97
N ARG A 655 5.94 -2.73 51.24
CA ARG A 655 6.34 -3.96 51.96
C ARG A 655 5.30 -5.04 51.72
N ARG A 656 5.72 -6.16 51.12
CA ARG A 656 4.88 -7.34 50.81
C ARG A 656 5.39 -8.64 51.47
N TYR A 657 6.50 -8.55 52.21
CA TYR A 657 7.14 -9.68 52.89
C TYR A 657 7.17 -9.44 54.39
N PHE A 658 6.75 -10.43 55.17
CA PHE A 658 6.62 -10.34 56.62
C PHE A 658 7.17 -11.60 57.31
N TYR A 659 7.51 -11.46 58.59
CA TYR A 659 8.19 -12.49 59.37
C TYR A 659 7.64 -12.56 60.80
N ASP A 660 7.51 -13.76 61.35
CA ASP A 660 7.04 -14.00 62.74
C ASP A 660 5.69 -13.34 63.06
N LYS A 661 4.83 -13.22 62.04
CA LYS A 661 3.47 -12.67 62.16
C LYS A 661 2.43 -13.74 61.89
N LYS A 662 1.22 -13.47 62.38
CA LYS A 662 0.03 -14.26 62.08
C LYS A 662 -1.06 -13.34 61.56
N ILE A 663 -1.80 -13.82 60.56
CA ILE A 663 -2.97 -13.14 60.02
C ILE A 663 -4.14 -14.12 59.88
N GLN A 664 -5.34 -13.64 60.15
CA GLN A 664 -6.59 -14.37 59.97
C GLN A 664 -7.67 -13.41 59.47
N GLY A 665 -8.54 -13.92 58.61
CA GLY A 665 -9.66 -13.15 58.11
C GLY A 665 -10.60 -13.98 57.26
N LYS A 666 -11.44 -13.29 56.49
CA LYS A 666 -12.41 -13.90 55.59
C LYS A 666 -12.43 -13.19 54.26
N ILE A 667 -12.70 -13.92 53.19
CA ILE A 667 -13.00 -13.37 51.88
C ILE A 667 -14.52 -13.34 51.77
N HIS A 668 -15.09 -12.13 51.70
CA HIS A 668 -16.51 -11.93 51.52
C HIS A 668 -16.81 -11.82 50.03
N CYS A 669 -17.49 -12.82 49.47
CA CYS A 669 -17.96 -12.83 48.09
C CYS A 669 -19.47 -12.62 48.04
N GLN A 670 -19.94 -11.68 47.22
CA GLN A 670 -21.39 -11.47 47.00
C GLN A 670 -22.07 -12.70 46.38
N GLY A 671 -21.30 -13.48 45.61
CA GLY A 671 -21.67 -14.80 45.11
C GLY A 671 -20.72 -15.25 44.00
N ASP A 672 -21.00 -16.41 43.44
CA ASP A 672 -20.22 -16.99 42.33
C ASP A 672 -20.40 -16.17 41.04
N VAL A 673 -19.33 -16.07 40.26
CA VAL A 673 -19.30 -15.33 38.99
C VAL A 673 -19.60 -16.29 37.85
N THR A 674 -20.59 -15.94 37.04
CA THR A 674 -20.97 -16.70 35.84
C THR A 674 -21.03 -15.79 34.63
N TRP A 675 -20.68 -16.31 33.47
CA TRP A 675 -20.71 -15.57 32.21
C TRP A 675 -21.98 -15.96 31.44
N GLN A 676 -22.92 -15.04 31.34
CA GLN A 676 -24.12 -15.23 30.54
C GLN A 676 -23.86 -14.79 29.10
N HIS A 677 -23.98 -15.71 28.15
CA HIS A 677 -23.86 -15.39 26.74
C HIS A 677 -25.03 -14.51 26.28
N VAL A 678 -24.70 -13.46 25.53
CA VAL A 678 -25.68 -12.55 24.93
C VAL A 678 -25.61 -12.71 23.43
N THR A 679 -26.76 -12.97 22.83
CA THR A 679 -26.89 -13.03 21.38
C THR A 679 -26.70 -11.64 20.79
N LEU A 680 -25.67 -11.50 19.96
CA LEU A 680 -25.47 -10.31 19.16
C LEU A 680 -26.42 -10.32 17.96
N GLN A 681 -27.00 -9.17 17.65
CA GLN A 681 -27.59 -8.95 16.35
C GLN A 681 -26.46 -8.57 15.38
N PRO A 682 -26.32 -9.25 14.24
CA PRO A 682 -25.37 -8.84 13.21
C PRO A 682 -25.71 -7.42 12.77
N GLY A 683 -24.74 -6.51 12.86
CA GLY A 683 -24.86 -5.14 12.38
C GLY A 683 -23.80 -4.81 11.33
N GLU A 684 -23.98 -3.72 10.60
CA GLU A 684 -23.02 -3.22 9.61
C GLU A 684 -21.70 -2.75 10.25
N ARG A 685 -21.70 -2.48 11.57
CA ARG A 685 -20.53 -2.07 12.36
C ARG A 685 -20.19 -3.16 13.40
N PRO A 686 -19.56 -4.29 12.99
CA PRO A 686 -19.33 -5.43 13.88
C PRO A 686 -18.34 -5.16 15.04
N TRP A 687 -17.66 -4.01 15.05
CA TRP A 687 -16.83 -3.55 16.18
C TRP A 687 -17.60 -2.74 17.22
N LEU A 688 -18.90 -2.47 17.01
CA LEU A 688 -19.76 -1.75 17.95
C LEU A 688 -20.78 -2.71 18.57
N VAL A 689 -20.57 -3.05 19.84
CA VAL A 689 -21.42 -3.97 20.59
C VAL A 689 -22.52 -3.19 21.32
N ASP A 690 -23.79 -3.42 20.95
CA ASP A 690 -24.94 -2.79 21.62
C ASP A 690 -25.13 -3.37 23.03
N ILE A 691 -24.93 -2.53 24.04
CA ILE A 691 -25.17 -2.85 25.45
C ILE A 691 -26.37 -2.10 26.03
N GLY A 692 -27.18 -1.44 25.20
CA GLY A 692 -28.38 -0.71 25.62
C GLY A 692 -29.30 -1.50 26.56
N PRO A 693 -29.59 -2.80 26.29
CA PRO A 693 -30.38 -3.63 27.20
C PRO A 693 -29.76 -3.84 28.59
N TRP A 694 -28.43 -3.77 28.71
CA TRP A 694 -27.73 -3.89 29.99
C TRP A 694 -27.75 -2.58 30.80
N LEU A 695 -27.74 -1.44 30.12
CA LEU A 695 -27.77 -0.11 30.74
C LEU A 695 -29.09 0.21 31.47
N THR A 696 -30.16 -0.56 31.25
CA THR A 696 -31.44 -0.35 31.96
C THR A 696 -31.36 -0.69 33.45
N GLN A 697 -30.27 -1.32 33.90
CA GLN A 697 -30.03 -1.57 35.32
C GLN A 697 -29.67 -0.26 36.04
N PRO A 698 -30.35 0.09 37.16
CA PRO A 698 -30.05 1.30 37.91
C PRO A 698 -28.56 1.36 38.27
N SER A 699 -27.94 2.54 38.17
CA SER A 699 -26.55 2.84 38.56
C SER A 699 -25.41 2.22 37.74
N MET A 700 -25.65 1.25 36.84
CA MET A 700 -24.56 0.65 36.05
C MET A 700 -23.87 1.65 35.11
N ALA A 701 -24.65 2.55 34.50
CA ALA A 701 -24.13 3.57 33.59
C ALA A 701 -23.19 4.58 34.27
N GLU A 702 -23.31 4.77 35.59
CA GLU A 702 -22.52 5.73 36.37
C GLU A 702 -21.21 5.13 36.90
N ASN A 703 -20.99 3.83 36.74
CA ASN A 703 -19.76 3.17 37.18
C ASN A 703 -18.55 3.66 36.36
N PRO A 704 -17.32 3.59 36.91
CA PRO A 704 -16.10 3.87 36.15
C PRO A 704 -15.97 3.00 34.89
N SER A 705 -15.60 3.62 33.78
CA SER A 705 -15.52 2.95 32.48
C SER A 705 -14.49 1.82 32.42
N GLU A 706 -13.44 1.88 33.24
CA GLU A 706 -12.42 0.83 33.35
C GLU A 706 -13.01 -0.53 33.76
N LEU A 707 -14.17 -0.53 34.45
CA LEU A 707 -14.86 -1.74 34.87
C LEU A 707 -15.56 -2.47 33.71
N LEU A 708 -15.69 -1.85 32.53
CA LEU A 708 -16.28 -2.51 31.36
C LEU A 708 -15.57 -3.82 31.01
N LYS A 709 -14.24 -3.86 31.16
CA LYS A 709 -13.42 -5.07 30.93
C LYS A 709 -13.71 -6.20 31.91
N GLN A 710 -14.33 -5.89 33.04
CA GLN A 710 -14.70 -6.84 34.08
C GLN A 710 -16.15 -7.31 33.91
N TYR A 711 -17.04 -6.44 33.39
CA TYR A 711 -18.44 -6.78 33.10
C TYR A 711 -18.63 -7.56 31.79
N PHE A 712 -17.76 -7.36 30.81
CA PHE A 712 -17.93 -7.92 29.47
C PHE A 712 -16.72 -8.74 29.03
N LYS A 713 -16.99 -9.94 28.50
CA LYS A 713 -16.05 -10.74 27.73
C LYS A 713 -16.52 -10.77 26.28
N ILE A 714 -15.76 -10.13 25.40
CA ILE A 714 -16.09 -9.99 23.98
C ILE A 714 -15.05 -10.77 23.19
N GLN A 715 -15.49 -11.64 22.30
CA GLN A 715 -14.64 -12.52 21.50
C GLN A 715 -15.01 -12.46 20.03
N ASP A 716 -14.03 -12.74 19.18
CA ASP A 716 -14.24 -12.99 17.75
C ASP A 716 -14.81 -14.40 17.50
N ASP A 717 -14.91 -14.77 16.22
CA ASP A 717 -15.44 -16.06 15.77
C ASP A 717 -14.55 -17.25 16.15
N GLU A 718 -13.24 -17.03 16.31
CA GLU A 718 -12.23 -18.00 16.75
C GLU A 718 -12.19 -18.18 18.28
N GLY A 719 -12.80 -17.25 19.01
CA GLY A 719 -12.79 -17.26 20.48
C GLY A 719 -11.61 -16.49 21.07
N THR A 720 -10.90 -15.69 20.28
CA THR A 720 -9.90 -14.74 20.77
C THR A 720 -10.61 -13.58 21.46
N ASN A 721 -10.11 -13.16 22.62
CA ASN A 721 -10.68 -12.01 23.33
C ASN A 721 -10.35 -10.71 22.57
N LEU A 722 -11.37 -9.92 22.28
CA LEU A 722 -11.25 -8.58 21.71
C LEU A 722 -11.04 -7.54 22.80
N THR A 723 -10.23 -6.53 22.50
CA THR A 723 -9.96 -5.44 23.45
C THR A 723 -11.08 -4.42 23.39
N ILE A 724 -11.67 -4.08 24.54
CA ILE A 724 -12.57 -2.92 24.68
C ILE A 724 -11.74 -1.64 24.60
N ARG A 725 -12.09 -0.79 23.64
CA ARG A 725 -11.47 0.51 23.40
C ARG A 725 -12.15 1.56 24.28
N LEU A 726 -11.34 2.38 24.93
CA LEU A 726 -11.78 3.51 25.76
C LEU A 726 -11.01 4.76 25.34
N PRO A 727 -11.56 5.97 25.58
CA PRO A 727 -10.84 7.21 25.32
C PRO A 727 -9.57 7.33 26.19
N GLU A 728 -8.65 8.19 25.81
CA GLU A 728 -7.54 8.55 26.68
C GLU A 728 -8.07 9.16 28.00
N ASN A 729 -7.44 8.82 29.12
CA ASN A 729 -7.84 9.23 30.48
C ASN A 729 -9.23 8.71 30.93
N SER A 730 -9.69 7.57 30.41
CA SER A 730 -11.01 7.01 30.73
C SER A 730 -11.22 6.60 32.20
N ALA A 731 -10.17 6.47 33.01
CA ALA A 731 -10.27 6.05 34.41
C ALA A 731 -11.19 6.96 35.26
N GLU A 732 -11.32 8.24 34.87
CA GLU A 732 -12.19 9.21 35.53
C GLU A 732 -13.58 9.33 34.90
N LEU A 733 -13.80 8.68 33.75
CA LEU A 733 -15.06 8.74 32.99
C LEU A 733 -16.01 7.62 33.42
N SER A 734 -17.30 7.93 33.44
CA SER A 734 -18.33 6.92 33.67
C SER A 734 -18.57 6.08 32.41
N ILE A 735 -19.21 4.91 32.56
CA ILE A 735 -19.53 4.03 31.43
C ILE A 735 -20.32 4.79 30.37
N LYS A 736 -21.38 5.53 30.73
CA LYS A 736 -22.20 6.26 29.74
C LYS A 736 -21.41 7.29 28.92
N ASP A 737 -20.33 7.85 29.48
CA ASP A 737 -19.56 8.92 28.83
C ASP A 737 -18.58 8.37 27.79
N VAL A 738 -18.30 7.06 27.81
CA VAL A 738 -17.37 6.40 26.87
C VAL A 738 -18.08 5.59 25.78
N LEU A 739 -19.41 5.50 25.81
CA LEU A 739 -20.18 4.74 24.82
C LEU A 739 -20.40 5.54 23.55
N VAL A 740 -20.25 4.87 22.41
CA VAL A 740 -20.64 5.42 21.10
C VAL A 740 -22.17 5.44 21.04
N ASP A 741 -22.73 6.56 20.59
CA ASP A 741 -24.18 6.84 20.54
C ASP A 741 -24.92 6.55 21.87
N GLY A 742 -24.20 6.61 23.00
CA GLY A 742 -24.73 6.34 24.34
C GLY A 742 -25.10 4.89 24.65
N LYS A 743 -24.80 3.93 23.75
CA LYS A 743 -25.18 2.52 23.95
C LYS A 743 -24.22 1.47 23.39
N PHE A 744 -23.23 1.86 22.59
CA PHE A 744 -22.30 0.91 21.98
C PHE A 744 -20.93 0.91 22.66
N ILE A 745 -20.41 -0.28 22.97
CA ILE A 745 -19.00 -0.47 23.31
C ILE A 745 -18.21 -0.66 22.01
N SER A 746 -17.11 0.09 21.85
CA SER A 746 -16.16 -0.10 20.75
C SER A 746 -15.11 -1.16 21.08
N VAL A 747 -14.83 -2.05 20.14
CA VAL A 747 -13.83 -3.13 20.30
C VAL A 747 -12.82 -3.16 19.16
N SER A 748 -11.70 -3.87 19.37
CA SER A 748 -10.57 -3.91 18.43
C SER A 748 -10.78 -4.75 17.16
N GLY A 749 -11.91 -5.46 17.02
CA GLY A 749 -12.17 -6.39 15.93
C GLY A 749 -13.67 -6.68 15.72
N ALA A 750 -14.00 -7.66 14.88
CA ALA A 750 -15.38 -8.09 14.67
C ALA A 750 -15.89 -8.94 15.85
N ALA A 751 -16.83 -8.42 16.64
CA ALA A 751 -17.42 -9.15 17.74
C ALA A 751 -18.35 -10.25 17.22
N ALA A 752 -18.08 -11.50 17.62
CA ALA A 752 -18.95 -12.64 17.31
C ALA A 752 -19.63 -13.21 18.56
N LYS A 753 -18.99 -13.11 19.74
CA LYS A 753 -19.54 -13.59 21.01
C LYS A 753 -19.37 -12.53 22.09
N VAL A 754 -20.46 -12.22 22.78
CA VAL A 754 -20.43 -11.35 23.96
C VAL A 754 -20.97 -12.14 25.14
N SER A 755 -20.27 -12.05 26.26
CA SER A 755 -20.72 -12.61 27.53
C SER A 755 -20.70 -11.52 28.59
N ILE A 756 -21.78 -11.44 29.37
CA ILE A 756 -21.92 -10.49 30.46
C ILE A 756 -21.72 -11.22 31.77
N MET A 757 -20.97 -10.61 32.67
CA MET A 757 -20.77 -11.10 34.02
C MET A 757 -22.09 -11.04 34.82
N GLN A 758 -22.44 -12.13 35.47
CA GLN A 758 -23.54 -12.25 36.41
C GLN A 758 -23.02 -12.79 37.74
N ILE A 759 -23.43 -12.17 38.84
CA ILE A 759 -23.10 -12.61 40.19
C ILE A 759 -24.33 -13.32 40.77
N SER A 760 -24.16 -14.55 41.20
CA SER A 760 -25.25 -15.29 41.86
C SER A 760 -25.64 -14.63 43.19
N ALA A 761 -26.92 -14.66 43.54
CA ALA A 761 -27.44 -13.95 44.73
C ALA A 761 -27.10 -14.61 46.09
N LYS A 762 -26.16 -15.58 46.13
CA LYS A 762 -25.84 -16.32 47.36
C LYS A 762 -24.44 -15.92 47.85
N PRO A 763 -24.34 -15.11 48.93
CA PRO A 763 -23.06 -14.75 49.51
C PRO A 763 -22.28 -15.98 49.97
N ILE A 764 -20.97 -15.93 49.79
CA ILE A 764 -20.03 -16.98 50.18
C ILE A 764 -18.94 -16.33 51.03
N GLU A 765 -18.69 -16.89 52.22
CA GLU A 765 -17.55 -16.51 53.06
C GLU A 765 -16.50 -17.61 53.02
N LEU A 766 -15.26 -17.25 52.71
CA LEU A 766 -14.12 -18.17 52.73
C LEU A 766 -13.13 -17.74 53.83
N PRO A 767 -12.99 -18.51 54.92
CA PRO A 767 -12.02 -18.18 55.96
C PRO A 767 -10.59 -18.43 55.47
N TYR A 768 -9.66 -17.57 55.88
CA TYR A 768 -8.23 -17.78 55.68
C TYR A 768 -7.45 -17.53 56.97
N GLN A 769 -6.36 -18.27 57.14
CA GLN A 769 -5.41 -18.10 58.24
C GLN A 769 -4.02 -18.44 57.75
N PHE A 770 -3.04 -17.60 58.09
CA PHE A 770 -1.65 -17.78 57.70
C PHE A 770 -0.68 -17.32 58.79
N THR A 771 0.44 -18.05 58.91
CA THR A 771 1.53 -17.73 59.83
C THR A 771 2.81 -17.60 59.01
N PHE A 772 3.41 -16.40 59.04
CA PHE A 772 4.65 -16.10 58.32
C PHE A 772 5.83 -16.81 58.98
N LYS A 773 6.74 -17.34 58.16
CA LYS A 773 7.97 -17.98 58.64
C LYS A 773 8.87 -16.97 59.37
N PRO A 774 9.69 -17.42 60.33
CA PRO A 774 10.70 -16.57 60.97
C PRO A 774 11.71 -16.05 59.95
N LEU A 775 12.38 -14.94 60.28
CA LEU A 775 13.58 -14.52 59.54
C LEU A 775 14.60 -15.68 59.51
N PRO A 776 15.20 -15.98 58.35
CA PRO A 776 16.24 -17.01 58.23
C PRO A 776 17.40 -16.84 59.21
#